data_AF-A0A959PI11-F1
#
_entry.id   AF-A0A959PI11-F1
#
_cell.length_a   1.000
_cell.length_b   1.000
_cell.length_c   1.000
_cell.angle_alpha   90.00
_cell.angle_beta   90.00
_cell.angle_gamma   90.00
#
_symmetry.space_group_name_H-M   'P 1'
#
loop_
_entity.id
_entity.type
_entity.pdbx_description
1 polymer ?
#
loop_
_entity_poly.entity_id
_entity_poly.type
_entity_poly.pdbx_seq_one_letter_code
_entity_poly.pdbx_strand_id
1 'polypeptide(L)'
;MTKTIRFCLFLMIGMGFISTHVNAQFVNFEETWKEFLADNKTIDFSELKKPSKDQIIDYAKYTLMYATKHFCGGDINAAEKLIKEIHSFTEEGYSYIDGFKPKFDDLTAKVKAYHDVERLWRKFLKTRDVSLAELEIENAPLVCDKGTLAKYFYMTSAAYYCEGNIQKSKDDFENRVIKLVDFTSLKVEDVPGLEVNVNVMRQIYAGLPQLGKAWKQYLDTGVSPGFDIELPVIECYSIPSMKEFVLRGSADVCGQGESMLKKINDLKAKNTHPIEAGLADKIKWLEEEVGKNNGDVTALNKAWNDFLPDNQLTGGINFGFEYCNKAAQVKAYIIDGMVNFCEKGQQRLADIDALRKSDNPQLDEPTLRKINEFSARLNSADQDLSKLEFLWKDFVQNNDTIVGAFQLADFYCDKIAQVKSWTIKGHFEACSQGQQYLDKIADLKRTHNLTFDTELSCRVQRLSRKVWWCRYIELVLQARRETHEERERFGPKSALIMEGDLNSDKLPCQTTVKYEPLGNIGIKYVITTYLCQEIDLAKMGDPEYYKKIATWVDTEVLQKYCEVSMRCKEDFFIYLEGHTDGHPFGGARYKESLEIPEGTPFTHFWDGEAIEKTTEREMTTSLKNNMELGIARAWTVKRQLDFMGVPITIGAYEHPKSEKGGEYRSVHIELNITNLLLDFYEKRLAELLEKSGIGKQPDNC
;
A
#
# COMPACT_ATOMS: atom_id res chain seq x y z
N MET A 1 18.83 -83.20 -49.66
CA MET A 1 20.29 -83.32 -49.55
C MET A 1 20.56 -83.96 -48.18
N THR A 2 21.12 -85.18 -48.17
CA THR A 2 21.68 -85.99 -47.04
C THR A 2 20.79 -86.25 -45.82
N LYS A 3 20.29 -87.46 -45.49
CA LYS A 3 20.75 -88.89 -45.44
C LYS A 3 20.74 -89.33 -43.96
N THR A 4 19.79 -90.17 -43.50
CA THR A 4 19.89 -91.65 -43.31
C THR A 4 20.99 -92.04 -42.31
N ILE A 5 20.68 -92.75 -41.22
CA ILE A 5 20.91 -94.21 -41.09
C ILE A 5 20.00 -94.80 -40.00
N ARG A 6 19.03 -95.60 -40.47
CA ARG A 6 18.59 -96.85 -39.82
C ARG A 6 19.59 -97.93 -40.24
N PHE A 7 20.00 -98.81 -39.34
CA PHE A 7 20.04 -100.27 -39.60
C PHE A 7 20.47 -101.01 -38.34
N CYS A 8 19.59 -101.81 -37.77
CA CYS A 8 19.91 -103.20 -37.47
C CYS A 8 18.61 -104.00 -37.28
N LEU A 9 18.35 -104.83 -38.29
CA LEU A 9 17.67 -106.13 -38.23
C LEU A 9 16.19 -106.20 -37.82
N PHE A 10 15.36 -106.15 -38.85
CA PHE A 10 14.33 -107.16 -39.10
C PHE A 10 14.89 -108.59 -39.08
N LEU A 11 14.14 -109.54 -38.50
CA LEU A 11 14.09 -111.01 -38.72
C LEU A 11 13.68 -111.62 -37.34
N MET A 12 12.54 -112.25 -37.08
CA MET A 12 11.61 -113.01 -37.92
C MET A 12 10.30 -113.29 -37.15
N ILE A 13 9.19 -113.37 -37.92
CA ILE A 13 8.08 -114.34 -37.82
C ILE A 13 7.15 -114.28 -36.58
N GLY A 14 5.84 -114.19 -36.89
CA GLY A 14 4.89 -115.09 -36.23
C GLY A 14 3.55 -114.48 -35.86
N MET A 15 2.57 -114.57 -36.77
CA MET A 15 1.15 -114.45 -36.47
C MET A 15 0.75 -115.28 -35.25
N GLY A 16 -0.02 -114.69 -34.34
CA GLY A 16 -0.68 -115.43 -33.26
C GLY A 16 -1.47 -114.53 -32.32
N PHE A 17 -2.79 -114.73 -32.32
CA PHE A 17 -3.78 -114.34 -31.31
C PHE A 17 -4.47 -112.96 -31.44
N ILE A 18 -5.56 -113.01 -32.20
CA ILE A 18 -6.83 -112.37 -31.87
C ILE A 18 -7.30 -112.89 -30.50
N SER A 19 -7.48 -112.00 -29.54
CA SER A 19 -8.47 -112.14 -28.47
C SER A 19 -8.77 -110.77 -27.90
N THR A 20 -9.93 -110.25 -28.29
CA THR A 20 -10.60 -109.11 -27.66
C THR A 20 -11.06 -109.49 -26.26
N HIS A 21 -10.42 -108.95 -25.23
CA HIS A 21 -11.02 -108.88 -23.89
C HIS A 21 -11.58 -107.47 -23.70
N VAL A 22 -12.87 -107.33 -23.96
CA VAL A 22 -13.71 -106.29 -23.38
C VAL A 22 -13.94 -106.69 -21.92
N ASN A 23 -13.17 -106.12 -21.00
CA ASN A 23 -13.52 -106.16 -19.58
C ASN A 23 -14.46 -104.98 -19.30
N ALA A 24 -15.74 -105.27 -19.19
CA ALA A 24 -16.69 -104.38 -18.52
C ALA A 24 -16.33 -104.34 -17.03
N GLN A 25 -15.80 -103.21 -16.54
CA GLN A 25 -15.71 -102.95 -15.11
C GLN A 25 -17.14 -102.85 -14.56
N PHE A 26 -17.57 -103.87 -13.81
CA PHE A 26 -18.72 -103.74 -12.91
C PHE A 26 -18.29 -102.86 -11.74
N VAL A 27 -18.73 -101.59 -11.73
CA VAL A 27 -18.56 -100.70 -10.57
C VAL A 27 -19.48 -101.20 -9.45
N ASN A 28 -18.91 -101.57 -8.31
CA ASN A 28 -19.65 -102.03 -7.13
C ASN A 28 -20.23 -100.82 -6.38
N PHE A 29 -21.54 -100.66 -6.43
CA PHE A 29 -22.29 -99.55 -5.84
C PHE A 29 -22.02 -99.37 -4.33
N GLU A 30 -21.84 -100.47 -3.59
CA GLU A 30 -21.55 -100.44 -2.15
C GLU A 30 -20.10 -100.04 -1.82
N GLU A 31 -19.15 -100.34 -2.70
CA GLU A 31 -17.77 -99.88 -2.53
C GLU A 31 -17.68 -98.37 -2.72
N THR A 32 -18.35 -97.83 -3.75
CA THR A 32 -18.40 -96.39 -3.98
C THR A 32 -19.11 -95.63 -2.84
N TRP A 33 -20.15 -96.23 -2.24
CA TRP A 33 -20.77 -95.66 -1.04
C TRP A 33 -19.81 -95.62 0.16
N LYS A 34 -19.03 -96.70 0.40
CA LYS A 34 -18.02 -96.71 1.47
C LYS A 34 -16.92 -95.67 1.25
N GLU A 35 -16.47 -95.48 0.02
CA GLU A 35 -15.50 -94.43 -0.34
C GLU A 35 -16.08 -93.03 -0.09
N PHE A 36 -17.31 -92.78 -0.54
CA PHE A 36 -18.02 -91.52 -0.27
C PHE A 36 -18.20 -91.27 1.23
N LEU A 37 -18.42 -92.31 2.05
CA LEU A 37 -18.49 -92.17 3.50
C LEU A 37 -17.14 -91.85 4.13
N ALA A 38 -16.06 -92.49 3.68
CA ALA A 38 -14.71 -92.37 4.25
C ALA A 38 -14.10 -90.97 4.12
N ASP A 39 -14.44 -90.21 3.07
CA ASP A 39 -13.96 -88.85 2.89
C ASP A 39 -15.08 -87.91 2.43
N ASN A 40 -15.31 -86.84 3.21
CA ASN A 40 -16.28 -85.78 2.91
C ASN A 40 -15.96 -85.00 1.62
N LYS A 41 -14.78 -85.18 1.03
CA LYS A 41 -14.34 -84.54 -0.22
C LYS A 41 -14.31 -85.48 -1.42
N THR A 42 -14.58 -86.78 -1.24
CA THR A 42 -14.58 -87.75 -2.34
C THR A 42 -15.80 -87.53 -3.22
N ILE A 43 -15.61 -86.76 -4.29
CA ILE A 43 -16.57 -86.51 -5.38
C ILE A 43 -16.15 -87.14 -6.71
N ASP A 44 -14.92 -87.67 -6.75
CA ASP A 44 -14.29 -88.26 -7.92
C ASP A 44 -14.44 -89.78 -7.89
N PHE A 45 -15.71 -90.22 -7.85
CA PHE A 45 -16.06 -91.62 -8.01
C PHE A 45 -16.50 -91.92 -9.45
N SER A 46 -16.27 -93.16 -9.90
CA SER A 46 -16.69 -93.65 -11.20
C SER A 46 -18.19 -93.44 -11.42
N GLU A 47 -18.58 -93.10 -12.66
CA GLU A 47 -19.97 -92.79 -12.98
C GLU A 47 -20.88 -94.00 -12.69
N LEU A 48 -21.87 -93.80 -11.81
CA LEU A 48 -22.84 -94.82 -11.44
C LEU A 48 -24.06 -94.71 -12.35
N LYS A 49 -24.59 -95.86 -12.79
CA LYS A 49 -25.89 -95.91 -13.47
C LYS A 49 -26.97 -95.51 -12.47
N LYS A 50 -27.79 -94.50 -12.81
CA LYS A 50 -28.90 -94.03 -11.97
C LYS A 50 -29.85 -95.19 -11.64
N PRO A 51 -30.03 -95.55 -10.35
CA PRO A 51 -31.00 -96.58 -9.93
C PRO A 51 -32.44 -96.16 -10.24
N SER A 52 -33.35 -97.12 -10.28
CA SER A 52 -34.78 -96.83 -10.40
C SER A 52 -35.38 -96.39 -9.06
N LYS A 53 -36.46 -95.61 -9.06
CA LYS A 53 -37.03 -95.01 -7.83
C LYS A 53 -37.65 -96.03 -6.87
N ASP A 54 -37.98 -97.22 -7.36
CA ASP A 54 -38.42 -98.37 -6.56
C ASP A 54 -37.28 -99.02 -5.77
N GLN A 55 -36.02 -98.79 -6.15
CA GLN A 55 -34.84 -99.22 -5.40
C GLN A 55 -34.44 -98.14 -4.39
N ILE A 56 -35.29 -97.93 -3.37
CA ILE A 56 -35.21 -96.78 -2.44
C ILE A 56 -33.81 -96.57 -1.85
N ILE A 57 -33.13 -97.64 -1.43
CA ILE A 57 -31.79 -97.58 -0.80
C ILE A 57 -30.74 -97.04 -1.78
N ASP A 58 -30.60 -97.71 -2.93
CA ASP A 58 -29.60 -97.35 -3.93
C ASP A 58 -29.92 -95.99 -4.54
N TYR A 59 -31.20 -95.70 -4.77
CA TYR A 59 -31.63 -94.40 -5.26
C TYR A 59 -31.30 -93.28 -4.27
N ALA A 60 -31.50 -93.48 -2.97
CA ALA A 60 -31.15 -92.49 -1.94
C ALA A 60 -29.63 -92.23 -1.91
N LYS A 61 -28.82 -93.31 -1.85
CA LYS A 61 -27.34 -93.22 -1.89
C LYS A 61 -26.85 -92.48 -3.14
N TYR A 62 -27.35 -92.86 -4.31
CA TYR A 62 -27.04 -92.20 -5.58
C TYR A 62 -27.38 -90.72 -5.53
N THR A 63 -28.59 -90.38 -5.09
CA THR A 63 -29.08 -89.01 -5.02
C THR A 63 -28.20 -88.15 -4.12
N LEU A 64 -27.79 -88.65 -2.94
CA LEU A 64 -26.91 -87.92 -2.03
C LEU A 64 -25.49 -87.75 -2.58
N MET A 65 -24.89 -88.82 -3.12
CA MET A 65 -23.55 -88.75 -3.72
C MET A 65 -23.49 -87.75 -4.88
N TYR A 66 -24.48 -87.80 -5.78
CA TYR A 66 -24.54 -86.86 -6.90
C TYR A 66 -24.96 -85.45 -6.46
N ALA A 67 -25.78 -85.28 -5.42
CA ALA A 67 -26.05 -83.96 -4.84
C ALA A 67 -24.77 -83.31 -4.34
N THR A 68 -23.94 -84.06 -3.60
CA THR A 68 -22.62 -83.60 -3.15
C THR A 68 -21.68 -83.35 -4.33
N LYS A 69 -21.65 -84.23 -5.34
CA LYS A 69 -20.82 -84.05 -6.55
C LYS A 69 -21.18 -82.77 -7.30
N HIS A 70 -22.48 -82.51 -7.51
CA HIS A 70 -22.96 -81.29 -8.16
C HIS A 70 -22.65 -80.05 -7.32
N PHE A 71 -22.87 -80.11 -6.01
CA PHE A 71 -22.55 -78.99 -5.11
C PHE A 71 -21.06 -78.63 -5.15
N CYS A 72 -20.18 -79.62 -4.98
CA CYS A 72 -18.74 -79.39 -5.04
C CYS A 72 -18.24 -79.00 -6.44
N GLY A 73 -18.97 -79.38 -7.49
CA GLY A 73 -18.73 -78.98 -8.87
C GLY A 73 -19.25 -77.57 -9.21
N GLY A 74 -19.87 -76.86 -8.26
CA GLY A 74 -20.41 -75.51 -8.46
C GLY A 74 -21.80 -75.45 -9.09
N ASP A 75 -22.46 -76.60 -9.32
CA ASP A 75 -23.82 -76.69 -9.87
C ASP A 75 -24.86 -76.78 -8.74
N ILE A 76 -25.09 -75.63 -8.09
CA ILE A 76 -26.02 -75.52 -6.95
C ILE A 76 -27.45 -75.92 -7.33
N ASN A 77 -27.89 -75.61 -8.55
CA ASN A 77 -29.25 -75.90 -9.00
C ASN A 77 -29.48 -77.41 -9.11
N ALA A 78 -28.51 -78.15 -9.68
CA ALA A 78 -28.59 -79.61 -9.72
C ALA A 78 -28.50 -80.24 -8.32
N ALA A 79 -27.63 -79.72 -7.46
CA ALA A 79 -27.50 -80.19 -6.08
C ALA A 79 -28.80 -80.03 -5.29
N GLU A 80 -29.41 -78.84 -5.31
CA GLU A 80 -30.67 -78.55 -4.63
C GLU A 80 -31.83 -79.38 -5.17
N LYS A 81 -31.86 -79.65 -6.47
CA LYS A 81 -32.86 -80.55 -7.06
C LYS A 81 -32.76 -81.94 -6.46
N LEU A 82 -31.56 -82.48 -6.32
CA LEU A 82 -31.33 -83.79 -5.71
C LEU A 82 -31.60 -83.78 -4.19
N ILE A 83 -31.28 -82.69 -3.48
CA ILE A 83 -31.65 -82.51 -2.07
C ILE A 83 -33.18 -82.51 -1.89
N LYS A 84 -33.92 -81.82 -2.77
CA LYS A 84 -35.39 -81.86 -2.79
C LYS A 84 -35.92 -83.26 -3.09
N GLU A 85 -35.25 -84.02 -3.95
CA GLU A 85 -35.58 -85.44 -4.17
C GLU A 85 -35.36 -86.27 -2.89
N ILE A 86 -34.30 -86.03 -2.12
CA ILE A 86 -34.06 -86.71 -0.83
C ILE A 86 -35.18 -86.37 0.18
N HIS A 87 -35.59 -85.11 0.26
CA HIS A 87 -36.71 -84.70 1.12
C HIS A 87 -38.06 -85.29 0.70
N SER A 88 -38.19 -85.81 -0.52
CA SER A 88 -39.42 -86.48 -0.98
C SER A 88 -39.56 -87.93 -0.48
N PHE A 89 -38.49 -88.50 0.09
CA PHE A 89 -38.56 -89.78 0.82
C PHE A 89 -39.05 -89.55 2.27
N THR A 90 -39.79 -90.49 2.85
CA THR A 90 -40.05 -90.48 4.30
C THR A 90 -38.74 -90.74 5.05
N GLU A 91 -38.56 -90.20 6.26
CA GLU A 91 -37.32 -90.39 7.04
C GLU A 91 -37.04 -91.90 7.28
N GLU A 92 -38.09 -92.71 7.38
CA GLU A 92 -38.01 -94.18 7.42
C GLU A 92 -37.35 -94.82 6.18
N GLY A 93 -37.42 -94.17 5.02
CA GLY A 93 -36.89 -94.68 3.74
C GLY A 93 -35.36 -94.70 3.65
N TYR A 94 -34.68 -93.87 4.44
CA TYR A 94 -33.21 -93.78 4.48
C TYR A 94 -32.61 -93.87 5.90
N SER A 95 -33.43 -94.00 6.95
CA SER A 95 -32.97 -94.01 8.36
C SER A 95 -32.03 -95.17 8.70
N TYR A 96 -32.10 -96.28 7.95
CA TYR A 96 -31.30 -97.48 8.15
C TYR A 96 -30.06 -97.54 7.23
N ILE A 97 -29.79 -96.49 6.44
CA ILE A 97 -28.60 -96.40 5.60
C ILE A 97 -27.46 -95.79 6.43
N ASP A 98 -26.50 -96.63 6.80
CA ASP A 98 -25.33 -96.21 7.59
C ASP A 98 -24.62 -95.02 6.95
N GLY A 99 -24.40 -93.97 7.76
CA GLY A 99 -23.69 -92.75 7.37
C GLY A 99 -24.50 -91.77 6.51
N PHE A 100 -25.73 -92.10 6.09
CA PHE A 100 -26.53 -91.24 5.22
C PHE A 100 -26.93 -89.92 5.89
N LYS A 101 -27.60 -89.99 7.06
CA LYS A 101 -28.11 -88.80 7.76
C LYS A 101 -27.00 -87.78 8.08
N PRO A 102 -25.85 -88.17 8.66
CA PRO A 102 -24.75 -87.23 8.89
C PRO A 102 -24.23 -86.54 7.61
N LYS A 103 -24.13 -87.26 6.48
CA LYS A 103 -23.68 -86.70 5.19
C LYS A 103 -24.73 -85.76 4.58
N PHE A 104 -26.01 -86.12 4.71
CA PHE A 104 -27.10 -85.29 4.21
C PHE A 104 -27.26 -84.00 5.03
N ASP A 105 -27.15 -84.09 6.35
CA ASP A 105 -27.18 -82.93 7.25
C ASP A 105 -25.97 -82.02 6.98
N ASP A 106 -24.76 -82.59 6.80
CA ASP A 106 -23.54 -81.85 6.41
C ASP A 106 -23.69 -81.14 5.05
N LEU A 107 -24.21 -81.84 4.03
CA LEU A 107 -24.47 -81.25 2.71
C LEU A 107 -25.49 -80.11 2.81
N THR A 108 -26.59 -80.32 3.55
CA THR A 108 -27.65 -79.31 3.72
C THR A 108 -27.12 -78.07 4.43
N ALA A 109 -26.29 -78.25 5.46
CA ALA A 109 -25.63 -77.16 6.18
C ALA A 109 -24.67 -76.37 5.27
N LYS A 110 -23.91 -77.06 4.40
CA LYS A 110 -23.01 -76.42 3.42
C LYS A 110 -23.75 -75.69 2.31
N VAL A 111 -24.88 -76.22 1.85
CA VAL A 111 -25.76 -75.54 0.88
C VAL A 111 -26.39 -74.29 1.49
N LYS A 112 -26.76 -74.32 2.78
CA LYS A 112 -27.18 -73.11 3.50
C LYS A 112 -26.04 -72.07 3.55
N ALA A 113 -24.83 -72.50 3.93
CA ALA A 113 -23.65 -71.62 3.96
C ALA A 113 -23.33 -70.99 2.59
N TYR A 114 -23.51 -71.74 1.50
CA TYR A 114 -23.43 -71.21 0.12
C TYR A 114 -24.33 -70.00 -0.09
N HIS A 115 -25.61 -70.10 0.28
CA HIS A 115 -26.57 -69.00 0.10
C HIS A 115 -26.28 -67.81 1.01
N ASP A 116 -25.81 -68.06 2.22
CA ASP A 116 -25.39 -67.02 3.15
C ASP A 116 -24.19 -66.24 2.61
N VAL A 117 -23.18 -66.93 2.07
CA VAL A 117 -22.02 -66.30 1.41
C VAL A 117 -22.44 -65.55 0.15
N GLU A 118 -23.32 -66.12 -0.69
CA GLU A 118 -23.79 -65.46 -1.91
C GLU A 118 -24.56 -64.17 -1.61
N ARG A 119 -25.36 -64.16 -0.53
CA ARG A 119 -26.05 -62.96 -0.05
C ARG A 119 -25.05 -61.86 0.36
N LEU A 120 -24.03 -62.22 1.14
CA LEU A 120 -22.98 -61.28 1.53
C LEU A 120 -22.14 -60.82 0.35
N TRP A 121 -21.84 -61.69 -0.61
CA TRP A 121 -21.10 -61.33 -1.82
C TRP A 121 -21.85 -60.26 -2.63
N ARG A 122 -23.16 -60.42 -2.80
CA ARG A 122 -24.00 -59.41 -3.46
C ARG A 122 -24.05 -58.09 -2.70
N LYS A 123 -24.03 -58.13 -1.37
CA LYS A 123 -23.89 -56.94 -0.52
C LYS A 123 -22.53 -56.29 -0.77
N PHE A 124 -21.45 -57.05 -0.63
CA PHE A 124 -20.07 -56.61 -0.84
C PHE A 124 -19.86 -55.96 -2.21
N LEU A 125 -20.38 -56.54 -3.30
CA LEU A 125 -20.24 -55.94 -4.62
C LEU A 125 -20.92 -54.56 -4.75
N LYS A 126 -21.96 -54.30 -3.97
CA LYS A 126 -22.69 -53.03 -3.95
C LYS A 126 -22.08 -52.02 -2.98
N THR A 127 -21.75 -52.44 -1.76
CA THR A 127 -21.37 -51.55 -0.66
C THR A 127 -19.87 -51.50 -0.43
N ARG A 128 -19.13 -52.50 -0.92
CA ARG A 128 -17.71 -52.78 -0.59
C ARG A 128 -17.46 -52.98 0.91
N ASP A 129 -18.51 -53.31 1.65
CA ASP A 129 -18.50 -53.38 3.10
C ASP A 129 -19.26 -54.61 3.61
N VAL A 130 -18.51 -55.51 4.24
CA VAL A 130 -18.96 -56.68 4.99
C VAL A 130 -18.01 -56.84 6.17
N SER A 131 -18.55 -56.87 7.38
CA SER A 131 -17.74 -57.01 8.61
C SER A 131 -17.31 -58.46 8.85
N LEU A 132 -16.26 -58.68 9.65
CA LEU A 132 -15.86 -60.03 10.07
C LEU A 132 -16.99 -60.74 10.83
N ALA A 133 -17.77 -60.02 11.64
CA ALA A 133 -18.91 -60.56 12.37
C ALA A 133 -20.01 -61.09 11.43
N GLU A 134 -20.25 -60.41 10.30
CA GLU A 134 -21.18 -60.90 9.28
C GLU A 134 -20.66 -62.15 8.58
N LEU A 135 -19.33 -62.32 8.49
CA LEU A 135 -18.67 -63.47 7.88
C LEU A 135 -18.53 -64.67 8.83
N GLU A 136 -19.04 -64.62 10.07
CA GLU A 136 -19.12 -65.77 10.96
C GLU A 136 -20.23 -66.75 10.52
N ILE A 137 -20.13 -67.25 9.28
CA ILE A 137 -21.06 -68.21 8.69
C ILE A 137 -20.58 -69.63 9.01
N GLU A 138 -21.38 -70.35 9.79
CA GLU A 138 -21.14 -71.75 10.10
C GLU A 138 -20.99 -72.58 8.82
N ASN A 139 -19.99 -73.47 8.77
CA ASN A 139 -19.65 -74.32 7.62
C ASN A 139 -19.15 -73.61 6.34
N ALA A 140 -19.15 -72.28 6.25
CA ALA A 140 -18.63 -71.58 5.06
C ALA A 140 -17.16 -71.91 4.73
N PRO A 141 -16.22 -72.02 5.70
CA PRO A 141 -14.85 -72.44 5.42
C PRO A 141 -14.70 -73.93 5.03
N LEU A 142 -15.77 -74.72 5.19
CA LEU A 142 -15.79 -76.17 4.99
C LEU A 142 -16.52 -76.59 3.70
N VAL A 143 -17.10 -75.65 2.96
CA VAL A 143 -17.75 -75.97 1.68
C VAL A 143 -16.71 -76.46 0.67
N CYS A 144 -17.11 -77.39 -0.18
CA CYS A 144 -16.26 -77.91 -1.26
C CYS A 144 -16.37 -77.11 -2.56
N ASP A 145 -17.43 -76.29 -2.72
CA ASP A 145 -17.56 -75.37 -3.85
C ASP A 145 -16.49 -74.28 -3.79
N LYS A 146 -15.58 -74.32 -4.77
CA LYS A 146 -14.42 -73.42 -4.81
C LYS A 146 -14.82 -71.96 -5.01
N GLY A 147 -15.89 -71.71 -5.76
CA GLY A 147 -16.38 -70.35 -6.02
C GLY A 147 -16.86 -69.65 -4.75
N THR A 148 -17.60 -70.38 -3.91
CA THR A 148 -18.06 -69.91 -2.59
C THR A 148 -16.90 -69.69 -1.64
N LEU A 149 -15.93 -70.62 -1.56
CA LEU A 149 -14.73 -70.42 -0.75
C LEU A 149 -13.97 -69.15 -1.18
N ALA A 150 -13.81 -68.92 -2.49
CA ALA A 150 -13.10 -67.75 -3.00
C ALA A 150 -13.79 -66.44 -2.61
N LYS A 151 -15.12 -66.36 -2.72
CA LYS A 151 -15.92 -65.19 -2.25
C LYS A 151 -15.75 -64.97 -0.75
N TYR A 152 -15.93 -66.03 0.04
CA TYR A 152 -15.81 -65.98 1.49
C TYR A 152 -14.45 -65.44 1.93
N PHE A 153 -13.37 -66.09 1.51
CA PHE A 153 -12.01 -65.68 1.90
C PHE A 153 -11.62 -64.32 1.34
N TYR A 154 -12.13 -63.93 0.17
CA TYR A 154 -11.90 -62.58 -0.34
C TYR A 154 -12.57 -61.53 0.54
N MET A 155 -13.85 -61.72 0.90
CA MET A 155 -14.54 -60.79 1.81
C MET A 155 -13.88 -60.75 3.18
N THR A 156 -13.41 -61.89 3.71
CA THR A 156 -12.63 -61.93 4.96
C THR A 156 -11.33 -61.13 4.86
N SER A 157 -10.58 -61.32 3.77
CA SER A 157 -9.37 -60.54 3.51
C SER A 157 -9.66 -59.05 3.40
N ALA A 158 -10.70 -58.65 2.66
CA ALA A 158 -11.11 -57.26 2.54
C ALA A 158 -11.55 -56.65 3.88
N ALA A 159 -12.28 -57.40 4.70
CA ALA A 159 -12.66 -56.97 6.05
C ALA A 159 -11.43 -56.74 6.93
N TYR A 160 -10.45 -57.67 6.92
CA TYR A 160 -9.18 -57.45 7.63
C TYR A 160 -8.41 -56.24 7.11
N TYR A 161 -8.46 -55.94 5.81
CA TYR A 161 -7.85 -54.73 5.25
C TYR A 161 -8.51 -53.49 5.84
N CYS A 162 -9.85 -53.47 5.82
CA CYS A 162 -10.66 -52.38 6.37
C CYS A 162 -10.51 -52.22 7.88
N GLU A 163 -10.12 -53.25 8.63
CA GLU A 163 -9.78 -53.12 10.06
C GLU A 163 -8.35 -52.58 10.30
N GLY A 164 -7.57 -52.37 9.22
CA GLY A 164 -6.16 -52.00 9.29
C GLY A 164 -5.23 -53.19 9.58
N ASN A 165 -5.72 -54.42 9.60
CA ASN A 165 -4.93 -55.63 9.81
C ASN A 165 -4.33 -56.16 8.51
N ILE A 166 -3.39 -55.38 7.96
CA ILE A 166 -2.78 -55.63 6.64
C ILE A 166 -2.13 -57.02 6.53
N GLN A 167 -1.50 -57.51 7.61
CA GLN A 167 -0.84 -58.81 7.59
C GLN A 167 -1.84 -59.96 7.45
N LYS A 168 -2.87 -60.02 8.31
CA LYS A 168 -3.91 -61.06 8.21
C LYS A 168 -4.66 -60.99 6.89
N SER A 169 -4.97 -59.76 6.47
CA SER A 169 -5.63 -59.48 5.20
C SER A 169 -4.85 -60.06 4.01
N LYS A 170 -3.53 -59.81 3.97
CA LYS A 170 -2.62 -60.35 2.96
C LYS A 170 -2.51 -61.87 3.06
N ASP A 171 -2.36 -62.42 4.27
CA ASP A 171 -2.21 -63.85 4.49
C ASP A 171 -3.43 -64.63 4.00
N ASP A 172 -4.65 -64.14 4.28
CA ASP A 172 -5.89 -64.74 3.77
C ASP A 172 -6.01 -64.59 2.26
N PHE A 173 -5.66 -63.42 1.70
CA PHE A 173 -5.66 -63.21 0.26
C PHE A 173 -4.73 -64.19 -0.46
N GLU A 174 -3.45 -64.21 -0.10
CA GLU A 174 -2.42 -64.99 -0.79
C GLU A 174 -2.56 -66.50 -0.52
N ASN A 175 -2.89 -66.90 0.72
CA ASN A 175 -2.94 -68.33 1.07
C ASN A 175 -4.30 -68.98 0.87
N ARG A 176 -5.39 -68.21 0.74
CA ARG A 176 -6.73 -68.78 0.53
C ARG A 176 -7.29 -68.39 -0.82
N VAL A 177 -7.40 -67.10 -1.13
CA VAL A 177 -8.02 -66.63 -2.39
C VAL A 177 -7.15 -66.99 -3.59
N ILE A 178 -5.89 -66.56 -3.59
CA ILE A 178 -4.95 -66.79 -4.69
C ILE A 178 -4.69 -68.28 -4.92
N LYS A 179 -4.54 -69.07 -3.85
CA LYS A 179 -4.43 -70.54 -3.99
C LYS A 179 -5.64 -71.18 -4.66
N LEU A 180 -6.85 -70.66 -4.41
CA LEU A 180 -8.07 -71.18 -5.06
C LEU A 180 -8.13 -70.80 -6.54
N VAL A 181 -7.84 -69.56 -6.90
CA VAL A 181 -8.05 -69.05 -8.27
C VAL A 181 -6.87 -69.29 -9.21
N ASP A 182 -5.64 -69.39 -8.71
CA ASP A 182 -4.43 -69.55 -9.54
C ASP A 182 -3.89 -70.99 -9.55
N PHE A 183 -4.23 -71.81 -8.54
CA PHE A 183 -3.68 -73.17 -8.37
C PHE A 183 -4.74 -74.28 -8.36
N THR A 184 -5.97 -73.97 -8.76
CA THR A 184 -7.02 -74.98 -8.95
C THR A 184 -7.73 -74.84 -10.29
N SER A 185 -8.73 -75.67 -10.54
CA SER A 185 -9.58 -75.63 -11.74
C SER A 185 -10.55 -74.43 -11.81
N LEU A 186 -10.71 -73.66 -10.72
CA LEU A 186 -11.57 -72.48 -10.71
C LEU A 186 -10.84 -71.31 -11.37
N LYS A 187 -11.44 -70.66 -12.38
CA LYS A 187 -10.91 -69.39 -12.89
C LYS A 187 -11.55 -68.21 -12.17
N VAL A 188 -10.80 -67.13 -12.00
CA VAL A 188 -11.29 -65.92 -11.32
C VAL A 188 -12.47 -65.27 -12.06
N GLU A 189 -12.49 -65.38 -13.39
CA GLU A 189 -13.56 -64.88 -14.28
C GLU A 189 -14.88 -65.66 -14.13
N ASP A 190 -14.82 -66.91 -13.66
CA ASP A 190 -16.01 -67.76 -13.43
C ASP A 190 -16.84 -67.28 -12.24
N VAL A 191 -16.28 -66.37 -11.41
CA VAL A 191 -16.96 -65.79 -10.25
C VAL A 191 -17.27 -64.32 -10.51
N PRO A 192 -18.53 -63.95 -10.78
CA PRO A 192 -18.91 -62.58 -11.09
C PRO A 192 -18.44 -61.58 -10.03
N GLY A 193 -17.67 -60.59 -10.49
CA GLY A 193 -17.13 -59.50 -9.67
C GLY A 193 -15.83 -59.84 -8.92
N LEU A 194 -15.35 -61.09 -8.92
CA LEU A 194 -14.14 -61.46 -8.17
C LEU A 194 -12.87 -60.95 -8.84
N GLU A 195 -12.79 -61.00 -10.17
CA GLU A 195 -11.60 -60.61 -10.94
C GLU A 195 -11.13 -59.17 -10.66
N VAL A 196 -12.04 -58.19 -10.81
CA VAL A 196 -11.73 -56.76 -10.57
C VAL A 196 -11.21 -56.55 -9.15
N ASN A 197 -11.85 -57.20 -8.19
CA ASN A 197 -11.56 -57.11 -6.77
C ASN A 197 -10.21 -57.77 -6.39
N VAL A 198 -9.90 -58.92 -6.98
CA VAL A 198 -8.59 -59.59 -6.85
C VAL A 198 -7.49 -58.73 -7.45
N ASN A 199 -7.72 -58.11 -8.61
CA ASN A 199 -6.74 -57.26 -9.25
C ASN A 199 -6.41 -56.00 -8.43
N VAL A 200 -7.40 -55.37 -7.79
CA VAL A 200 -7.19 -54.26 -6.85
C VAL A 200 -6.29 -54.68 -5.68
N MET A 201 -6.61 -55.79 -5.02
CA MET A 201 -5.81 -56.29 -3.89
C MET A 201 -4.40 -56.71 -4.30
N ARG A 202 -4.23 -57.32 -5.50
CA ARG A 202 -2.90 -57.63 -6.07
C ARG A 202 -2.05 -56.37 -6.20
N GLN A 203 -2.61 -55.29 -6.76
CA GLN A 203 -1.88 -54.02 -6.91
C GLN A 203 -1.49 -53.43 -5.55
N ILE A 204 -2.39 -53.47 -4.57
CA ILE A 204 -2.13 -52.97 -3.22
C ILE A 204 -0.99 -53.76 -2.55
N TYR A 205 -1.08 -55.09 -2.48
CA TYR A 205 -0.04 -55.86 -1.79
C TYR A 205 1.30 -55.88 -2.52
N ALA A 206 1.32 -55.64 -3.84
CA ALA A 206 2.56 -55.41 -4.58
C ALA A 206 3.19 -54.04 -4.27
N GLY A 207 2.37 -53.00 -4.05
CA GLY A 207 2.82 -51.64 -3.78
C GLY A 207 3.17 -51.35 -2.32
N LEU A 208 2.47 -51.95 -1.35
CA LEU A 208 2.67 -51.69 0.08
C LEU A 208 4.10 -51.88 0.59
N PRO A 209 4.88 -52.90 0.17
CA PRO A 209 6.28 -53.04 0.58
C PRO A 209 7.16 -51.88 0.09
N GLN A 210 6.87 -51.34 -1.10
CA GLN A 210 7.61 -50.21 -1.67
C GLN A 210 7.23 -48.91 -0.96
N LEU A 211 5.93 -48.72 -0.69
CA LEU A 211 5.44 -47.61 0.11
C LEU A 211 6.07 -47.60 1.50
N GLY A 212 6.14 -48.76 2.15
CA GLY A 212 6.77 -48.90 3.47
C GLY A 212 8.25 -48.50 3.47
N LYS A 213 9.00 -48.86 2.42
CA LYS A 213 10.42 -48.46 2.27
C LYS A 213 10.56 -46.95 2.06
N ALA A 214 9.78 -46.37 1.14
CA ALA A 214 9.81 -44.94 0.85
C ALA A 214 9.37 -44.10 2.06
N TRP A 215 8.32 -44.54 2.76
CA TRP A 215 7.83 -43.90 3.98
C TRP A 215 8.87 -43.94 5.09
N LYS A 216 9.51 -45.09 5.31
CA LYS A 216 10.59 -45.21 6.29
C LYS A 216 11.75 -44.26 5.95
N GLN A 217 12.19 -44.23 4.69
CA GLN A 217 13.22 -43.30 4.25
C GLN A 217 12.85 -41.84 4.52
N TYR A 218 11.59 -41.45 4.26
CA TYR A 218 11.14 -40.08 4.52
C TYR A 218 11.11 -39.75 6.03
N LEU A 219 10.71 -40.69 6.87
CA LEU A 219 10.75 -40.52 8.33
C LEU A 219 12.20 -40.43 8.85
N ASP A 220 13.11 -41.27 8.33
CA ASP A 220 14.50 -41.34 8.78
C ASP A 220 15.34 -40.13 8.30
N THR A 221 15.11 -39.65 7.07
CA THR A 221 15.96 -38.61 6.45
C THR A 221 15.33 -37.21 6.48
N GLY A 222 14.01 -37.12 6.65
CA GLY A 222 13.27 -35.88 6.48
C GLY A 222 13.07 -35.45 5.02
N VAL A 223 13.64 -36.17 4.04
CA VAL A 223 13.51 -35.87 2.60
C VAL A 223 12.66 -36.93 1.93
N SER A 224 11.61 -36.52 1.23
CA SER A 224 10.73 -37.46 0.53
C SER A 224 11.43 -38.00 -0.73
N PRO A 225 11.51 -39.32 -0.93
CA PRO A 225 11.98 -39.90 -2.19
C PRO A 225 10.93 -39.83 -3.31
N GLY A 226 9.72 -39.32 -3.03
CA GLY A 226 8.58 -39.44 -3.94
C GLY A 226 7.95 -40.83 -3.90
N PHE A 227 6.94 -41.04 -4.74
CA PHE A 227 6.31 -42.34 -4.93
C PHE A 227 5.62 -42.43 -6.28
N ASP A 228 6.14 -43.27 -7.19
CA ASP A 228 5.69 -43.32 -8.59
C ASP A 228 4.59 -44.36 -8.83
N ILE A 229 4.28 -45.21 -7.85
CA ILE A 229 3.24 -46.22 -7.96
C ILE A 229 1.92 -45.61 -7.48
N GLU A 230 0.94 -45.54 -8.37
CA GLU A 230 -0.42 -45.16 -7.98
C GLU A 230 -1.12 -46.35 -7.31
N LEU A 231 -1.39 -46.24 -6.01
CA LEU A 231 -2.10 -47.27 -5.27
C LEU A 231 -3.61 -47.08 -5.43
N PRO A 232 -4.38 -48.17 -5.67
CA PRO A 232 -5.83 -48.09 -5.60
C PRO A 232 -6.29 -47.56 -4.23
N VAL A 233 -7.18 -46.58 -4.25
CA VAL A 233 -7.78 -46.02 -3.04
C VAL A 233 -8.88 -46.95 -2.56
N ILE A 234 -8.71 -47.54 -1.37
CA ILE A 234 -9.76 -48.27 -0.66
C ILE A 234 -10.26 -47.36 0.48
N GLU A 235 -11.49 -46.86 0.36
CA GLU A 235 -12.02 -45.83 1.26
C GLU A 235 -12.08 -46.28 2.74
N CYS A 236 -12.35 -47.57 3.01
CA CYS A 236 -12.45 -48.06 4.39
C CYS A 236 -11.13 -47.97 5.16
N TYR A 237 -9.96 -48.07 4.50
CA TYR A 237 -8.64 -47.90 5.12
C TYR A 237 -7.71 -47.12 4.19
N SER A 238 -7.72 -45.79 4.34
CA SER A 238 -7.08 -44.86 3.39
C SER A 238 -5.66 -44.42 3.77
N ILE A 239 -5.13 -44.89 4.91
CA ILE A 239 -3.79 -44.56 5.41
C ILE A 239 -2.67 -44.80 4.38
N PRO A 240 -2.66 -45.93 3.62
CA PRO A 240 -1.63 -46.14 2.60
C PRO A 240 -1.66 -45.09 1.48
N SER A 241 -2.85 -44.72 0.99
CA SER A 241 -3.00 -43.68 -0.03
C SER A 241 -2.61 -42.29 0.49
N MET A 242 -2.91 -41.98 1.75
CA MET A 242 -2.43 -40.73 2.37
C MET A 242 -0.90 -40.68 2.40
N LYS A 243 -0.23 -41.78 2.77
CA LYS A 243 1.24 -41.86 2.76
C LYS A 243 1.81 -41.68 1.35
N GLU A 244 1.21 -42.29 0.33
CA GLU A 244 1.58 -42.06 -1.07
C GLU A 244 1.49 -40.56 -1.41
N PHE A 245 0.35 -39.94 -1.15
CA PHE A 245 0.12 -38.54 -1.54
C PHE A 245 1.06 -37.58 -0.81
N VAL A 246 1.37 -37.86 0.46
CA VAL A 246 2.37 -37.09 1.20
C VAL A 246 3.74 -37.25 0.55
N LEU A 247 4.17 -38.48 0.21
CA LEU A 247 5.47 -38.69 -0.43
C LEU A 247 5.58 -37.93 -1.76
N ARG A 248 4.54 -37.99 -2.59
CA ARG A 248 4.47 -37.28 -3.88
C ARG A 248 4.47 -35.76 -3.71
N GLY A 249 3.60 -35.25 -2.84
CA GLY A 249 3.48 -33.82 -2.57
C GLY A 249 4.75 -33.24 -1.95
N SER A 250 5.40 -33.97 -1.03
CA SER A 250 6.62 -33.53 -0.38
C SER A 250 7.86 -33.62 -1.27
N ALA A 251 7.87 -34.48 -2.29
CA ALA A 251 8.98 -34.55 -3.25
C ALA A 251 8.89 -33.42 -4.30
N ASP A 252 7.69 -32.95 -4.58
CA ASP A 252 7.42 -31.88 -5.53
C ASP A 252 6.33 -30.93 -4.99
N VAL A 253 6.72 -30.08 -4.03
CA VAL A 253 5.82 -29.15 -3.34
C VAL A 253 5.15 -28.19 -4.33
N CYS A 254 5.88 -27.75 -5.35
CA CYS A 254 5.41 -26.77 -6.33
C CYS A 254 4.53 -27.37 -7.44
N GLY A 255 4.82 -28.59 -7.91
CA GLY A 255 4.06 -29.22 -8.99
C GLY A 255 2.91 -30.10 -8.48
N GLN A 256 3.09 -30.81 -7.37
CA GLN A 256 2.12 -31.78 -6.84
C GLN A 256 1.60 -31.45 -5.44
N GLY A 257 2.29 -30.61 -4.65
CA GLY A 257 1.97 -30.34 -3.24
C GLY A 257 0.50 -29.99 -2.97
N GLU A 258 -0.04 -28.95 -3.61
CA GLU A 258 -1.43 -28.51 -3.40
C GLU A 258 -2.46 -29.57 -3.82
N SER A 259 -2.25 -30.20 -4.99
CA SER A 259 -3.13 -31.25 -5.50
C SER A 259 -3.15 -32.48 -4.60
N MET A 260 -1.98 -32.91 -4.12
CA MET A 260 -1.87 -34.04 -3.18
C MET A 260 -2.46 -33.69 -1.82
N LEU A 261 -2.24 -32.46 -1.32
CA LEU A 261 -2.81 -32.01 -0.06
C LEU A 261 -4.35 -32.00 -0.09
N LYS A 262 -4.95 -31.59 -1.22
CA LYS A 262 -6.39 -31.69 -1.41
C LYS A 262 -6.88 -33.14 -1.31
N LYS A 263 -6.23 -34.08 -2.02
CA LYS A 263 -6.57 -35.50 -1.95
C LYS A 263 -6.41 -36.07 -0.53
N ILE A 264 -5.37 -35.67 0.19
CA ILE A 264 -5.15 -36.06 1.60
C ILE A 264 -6.31 -35.58 2.47
N ASN A 265 -6.73 -34.33 2.32
CA ASN A 265 -7.82 -33.75 3.11
C ASN A 265 -9.17 -34.42 2.80
N ASP A 266 -9.44 -34.73 1.54
CA ASP A 266 -10.64 -35.48 1.14
C ASP A 266 -10.68 -36.88 1.79
N LEU A 267 -9.53 -37.58 1.84
CA LEU A 267 -9.42 -38.86 2.52
C LEU A 267 -9.53 -38.71 4.05
N LYS A 268 -8.91 -37.68 4.62
CA LYS A 268 -8.92 -37.41 6.07
C LYS A 268 -10.33 -37.18 6.60
N ALA A 269 -11.19 -36.54 5.81
CA ALA A 269 -12.59 -36.31 6.15
C ALA A 269 -13.43 -37.59 6.18
N LYS A 270 -13.05 -38.63 5.42
CA LYS A 270 -13.77 -39.90 5.32
C LYS A 270 -13.18 -41.02 6.17
N ASN A 271 -11.91 -40.90 6.56
CA ASN A 271 -11.16 -41.94 7.24
C ASN A 271 -11.61 -42.13 8.69
N THR A 272 -11.94 -43.37 9.07
CA THR A 272 -12.36 -43.75 10.43
C THR A 272 -11.22 -44.25 11.30
N HIS A 273 -10.03 -44.46 10.73
CA HIS A 273 -8.87 -44.99 11.44
C HIS A 273 -8.01 -43.90 12.08
N PRO A 274 -7.38 -44.17 13.24
CA PRO A 274 -6.39 -43.26 13.82
C PRO A 274 -5.24 -42.99 12.84
N ILE A 275 -4.93 -41.72 12.61
CA ILE A 275 -3.76 -41.28 11.84
C ILE A 275 -2.55 -41.30 12.79
N GLU A 276 -1.54 -42.10 12.46
CA GLU A 276 -0.30 -42.17 13.24
C GLU A 276 0.44 -40.82 13.28
N ALA A 277 1.11 -40.51 14.40
CA ALA A 277 1.78 -39.22 14.62
C ALA A 277 2.75 -38.86 13.48
N GLY A 278 3.56 -39.82 13.02
CA GLY A 278 4.50 -39.58 11.92
C GLY A 278 3.82 -39.16 10.62
N LEU A 279 2.63 -39.68 10.31
CA LEU A 279 1.86 -39.25 9.14
C LEU A 279 1.23 -37.87 9.36
N ALA A 280 0.66 -37.62 10.53
CA ALA A 280 0.08 -36.33 10.88
C ALA A 280 1.12 -35.19 10.78
N ASP A 281 2.32 -35.42 11.30
CA ASP A 281 3.41 -34.44 11.27
C ASP A 281 3.86 -34.13 9.83
N LYS A 282 3.96 -35.13 8.96
CA LYS A 282 4.34 -34.91 7.56
C LYS A 282 3.24 -34.25 6.73
N ILE A 283 1.97 -34.53 7.02
CA ILE A 283 0.84 -33.80 6.41
C ILE A 283 0.93 -32.32 6.80
N LYS A 284 1.11 -32.03 8.09
CA LYS A 284 1.26 -30.67 8.59
C LYS A 284 2.47 -29.95 7.97
N TRP A 285 3.60 -30.62 7.87
CA TRP A 285 4.77 -30.08 7.19
C TRP A 285 4.47 -29.72 5.73
N LEU A 286 3.77 -30.60 5.00
CA LEU A 286 3.37 -30.33 3.62
C LEU A 286 2.39 -29.15 3.53
N GLU A 287 1.43 -29.02 4.46
CA GLU A 287 0.54 -27.85 4.57
C GLU A 287 1.34 -26.54 4.71
N GLU A 288 2.34 -26.51 5.60
CA GLU A 288 3.18 -25.34 5.84
C GLU A 288 4.06 -25.00 4.63
N GLU A 289 4.71 -25.99 4.02
CA GLU A 289 5.60 -25.77 2.88
C GLU A 289 4.85 -25.37 1.60
N VAL A 290 3.66 -25.93 1.36
CA VAL A 290 2.79 -25.46 0.27
C VAL A 290 2.40 -24.00 0.51
N GLY A 291 2.06 -23.63 1.75
CA GLY A 291 1.73 -22.24 2.10
C GLY A 291 2.90 -21.26 1.92
N LYS A 292 4.12 -21.64 2.33
CA LYS A 292 5.33 -20.80 2.16
C LYS A 292 5.68 -20.61 0.69
N ASN A 293 5.72 -21.71 -0.07
CA ASN A 293 6.27 -21.69 -1.41
C ASN A 293 5.30 -21.17 -2.46
N ASN A 294 3.99 -21.10 -2.19
CA ASN A 294 3.04 -20.49 -3.13
C ASN A 294 2.64 -19.06 -2.79
N GLY A 295 3.01 -18.54 -1.61
CA GLY A 295 2.52 -17.25 -1.12
C GLY A 295 0.98 -17.16 -1.14
N ASP A 296 0.43 -15.98 -0.85
CA ASP A 296 -0.99 -15.71 -1.09
C ASP A 296 -1.16 -15.13 -2.51
N VAL A 297 -1.19 -16.03 -3.51
CA VAL A 297 -1.39 -15.66 -4.92
C VAL A 297 -2.67 -14.84 -5.12
N THR A 298 -3.70 -15.09 -4.30
CA THR A 298 -4.97 -14.36 -4.40
C THR A 298 -4.79 -12.91 -3.95
N ALA A 299 -4.13 -12.69 -2.81
CA ALA A 299 -3.77 -11.36 -2.35
C ALA A 299 -2.85 -10.63 -3.34
N LEU A 300 -1.84 -11.31 -3.87
CA LEU A 300 -0.94 -10.73 -4.88
C LEU A 300 -1.69 -10.32 -6.14
N ASN A 301 -2.56 -11.16 -6.69
CA ASN A 301 -3.31 -10.83 -7.91
C ASN A 301 -4.28 -9.65 -7.67
N LYS A 302 -4.90 -9.59 -6.49
CA LYS A 302 -5.73 -8.44 -6.10
C LYS A 302 -4.88 -7.17 -6.04
N ALA A 303 -3.72 -7.22 -5.38
CA ALA A 303 -2.79 -6.11 -5.28
C ALA A 303 -2.25 -5.67 -6.65
N TRP A 304 -1.95 -6.64 -7.54
CA TRP A 304 -1.50 -6.37 -8.90
C TRP A 304 -2.56 -5.62 -9.70
N ASN A 305 -3.82 -6.03 -9.60
CA ASN A 305 -4.92 -5.35 -10.30
C ASN A 305 -5.16 -3.93 -9.78
N ASP A 306 -5.01 -3.70 -8.48
CA ASP A 306 -5.07 -2.35 -7.88
C ASP A 306 -3.89 -1.48 -8.34
N PHE A 307 -2.71 -2.09 -8.48
CA PHE A 307 -1.46 -1.41 -8.85
C PHE A 307 -1.35 -1.04 -10.34
N LEU A 308 -1.96 -1.81 -11.24
CA LEU A 308 -1.81 -1.62 -12.69
C LEU A 308 -2.16 -0.21 -13.20
N PRO A 309 -3.27 0.45 -12.79
CA PRO A 309 -3.70 1.72 -13.35
C PRO A 309 -2.77 2.90 -13.06
N ASP A 310 -2.29 3.05 -11.83
CA ASP A 310 -1.63 4.28 -11.36
C ASP A 310 -0.33 4.04 -10.54
N ASN A 311 0.12 2.79 -10.43
CA ASN A 311 1.26 2.37 -9.61
C ASN A 311 1.07 2.58 -8.10
N GLN A 312 -0.18 2.67 -7.62
CA GLN A 312 -0.49 2.82 -6.20
C GLN A 312 -1.14 1.57 -5.61
N LEU A 313 -1.22 1.51 -4.28
CA LEU A 313 -1.82 0.39 -3.56
C LEU A 313 -2.62 0.91 -2.38
N THR A 314 -3.93 0.68 -2.39
CA THR A 314 -4.86 1.23 -1.38
C THR A 314 -4.75 0.58 0.00
N GLY A 315 -4.04 -0.55 0.13
CA GLY A 315 -3.88 -1.29 1.40
C GLY A 315 -2.43 -1.60 1.79
N GLY A 316 -1.44 -1.05 1.08
CA GLY A 316 -0.03 -1.43 1.25
C GLY A 316 0.27 -2.87 0.81
N ILE A 317 1.46 -3.35 1.14
CA ILE A 317 1.92 -4.71 0.75
C ILE A 317 1.53 -5.70 1.85
N ASN A 318 0.61 -6.62 1.53
CA ASN A 318 0.09 -7.66 2.43
C ASN A 318 0.23 -9.09 1.85
N PHE A 319 1.09 -9.26 0.85
CA PHE A 319 1.36 -10.54 0.19
C PHE A 319 2.84 -10.96 0.41
N GLY A 320 3.11 -12.26 0.29
CA GLY A 320 4.47 -12.81 0.43
C GLY A 320 5.36 -12.53 -0.80
N PHE A 321 6.63 -12.92 -0.73
CA PHE A 321 7.61 -12.73 -1.82
C PHE A 321 8.20 -14.01 -2.38
N GLU A 322 7.81 -15.17 -1.84
CA GLU A 322 8.25 -16.48 -2.29
C GLU A 322 7.08 -17.18 -2.98
N TYR A 323 7.25 -17.46 -4.27
CA TYR A 323 6.25 -18.12 -5.10
C TYR A 323 6.94 -19.20 -5.95
N CYS A 324 6.30 -20.36 -6.08
CA CYS A 324 6.68 -21.41 -7.02
C CYS A 324 6.54 -20.89 -8.45
N ASN A 325 5.48 -20.12 -8.72
CA ASN A 325 5.34 -19.38 -9.96
C ASN A 325 6.25 -18.14 -9.95
N LYS A 326 7.37 -18.23 -10.67
CA LYS A 326 8.34 -17.14 -10.79
C LYS A 326 7.77 -15.87 -11.42
N ALA A 327 6.74 -15.95 -12.27
CA ALA A 327 6.06 -14.77 -12.79
C ALA A 327 5.27 -14.03 -11.69
N ALA A 328 4.71 -14.75 -10.72
CA ALA A 328 4.07 -14.15 -9.54
C ALA A 328 5.11 -13.45 -8.65
N GLN A 329 6.27 -14.08 -8.45
CA GLN A 329 7.38 -13.47 -7.72
C GLN A 329 7.89 -12.18 -8.38
N VAL A 330 7.98 -12.14 -9.72
CA VAL A 330 8.27 -10.90 -10.47
C VAL A 330 7.24 -9.80 -10.17
N LYS A 331 5.93 -10.11 -10.21
CA LYS A 331 4.87 -9.12 -9.90
C LYS A 331 5.02 -8.55 -8.49
N ALA A 332 5.30 -9.40 -7.51
CA ALA A 332 5.54 -8.99 -6.13
C ALA A 332 6.74 -8.02 -6.01
N TYR A 333 7.85 -8.32 -6.70
CA TYR A 333 9.03 -7.45 -6.72
C TYR A 333 8.80 -6.12 -7.44
N ILE A 334 8.04 -6.11 -8.54
CA ILE A 334 7.68 -4.86 -9.22
C ILE A 334 6.91 -3.95 -8.27
N ILE A 335 5.88 -4.48 -7.61
CA ILE A 335 5.07 -3.71 -6.66
C ILE A 335 5.96 -3.15 -5.54
N ASP A 336 6.72 -4.00 -4.86
CA ASP A 336 7.56 -3.57 -3.72
C ASP A 336 8.61 -2.56 -4.16
N GLY A 337 9.19 -2.75 -5.34
CA GLY A 337 10.18 -1.85 -5.91
C GLY A 337 9.61 -0.50 -6.36
N MET A 338 8.38 -0.42 -6.85
CA MET A 338 7.77 0.84 -7.28
C MET A 338 7.06 1.59 -6.15
N VAL A 339 6.51 0.88 -5.17
CA VAL A 339 5.91 1.46 -3.95
C VAL A 339 7.00 1.93 -2.99
N ASN A 340 7.99 1.08 -2.70
CA ASN A 340 9.15 1.44 -1.87
C ASN A 340 10.34 1.85 -2.74
N PHE A 341 10.08 2.81 -3.63
CA PHE A 341 10.98 3.22 -4.71
C PHE A 341 12.37 3.62 -4.24
N CYS A 342 12.46 4.42 -3.17
CA CYS A 342 13.73 4.95 -2.69
C CYS A 342 14.55 3.90 -1.93
N GLU A 343 13.90 3.05 -1.13
CA GLU A 343 14.59 2.09 -0.26
C GLU A 343 14.93 0.79 -0.99
N LYS A 344 14.03 0.33 -1.88
CA LYS A 344 14.10 -1.01 -2.46
C LYS A 344 14.11 -1.02 -3.99
N GLY A 345 13.92 0.11 -4.66
CA GLY A 345 13.77 0.17 -6.11
C GLY A 345 14.89 -0.55 -6.86
N GLN A 346 16.14 -0.18 -6.60
CA GLN A 346 17.29 -0.75 -7.29
C GLN A 346 17.53 -2.23 -6.93
N GLN A 347 17.33 -2.60 -5.67
CA GLN A 347 17.41 -3.99 -5.22
C GLN A 347 16.37 -4.85 -5.94
N ARG A 348 15.11 -4.41 -6.00
CA ARG A 348 14.04 -5.20 -6.64
C ARG A 348 14.19 -5.33 -8.14
N LEU A 349 14.72 -4.31 -8.82
CA LEU A 349 15.05 -4.45 -10.24
C LEU A 349 16.16 -5.50 -10.44
N ALA A 350 17.19 -5.51 -9.58
CA ALA A 350 18.24 -6.52 -9.62
C ALA A 350 17.70 -7.93 -9.30
N ASP A 351 16.79 -8.07 -8.32
CA ASP A 351 16.12 -9.33 -8.00
C ASP A 351 15.31 -9.86 -9.20
N ILE A 352 14.57 -8.99 -9.90
CA ILE A 352 13.84 -9.34 -11.12
C ILE A 352 14.79 -9.83 -12.20
N ASP A 353 15.90 -9.12 -12.43
CA ASP A 353 16.89 -9.51 -13.44
C ASP A 353 17.58 -10.84 -13.09
N ALA A 354 17.89 -11.08 -11.81
CA ALA A 354 18.43 -12.34 -11.33
C ALA A 354 17.44 -13.49 -11.56
N LEU A 355 16.15 -13.27 -11.26
CA LEU A 355 15.09 -14.26 -11.46
C LEU A 355 14.87 -14.56 -12.95
N ARG A 356 14.92 -13.53 -13.81
CA ARG A 356 14.81 -13.70 -15.27
C ARG A 356 15.98 -14.49 -15.86
N LYS A 357 17.20 -14.30 -15.33
CA LYS A 357 18.40 -15.03 -15.77
C LYS A 357 18.42 -16.49 -15.31
N SER A 358 17.98 -16.75 -14.08
CA SER A 358 18.03 -18.09 -13.47
C SER A 358 16.87 -18.98 -13.91
N ASP A 359 15.64 -18.46 -13.92
CA ASP A 359 14.42 -19.27 -14.11
C ASP A 359 13.70 -19.03 -15.44
N ASN A 360 14.01 -17.94 -16.15
CA ASN A 360 13.37 -17.52 -17.42
C ASN A 360 11.82 -17.65 -17.42
N PRO A 361 11.11 -17.02 -16.46
CA PRO A 361 9.65 -17.10 -16.39
C PRO A 361 8.97 -16.48 -17.60
N GLN A 362 7.86 -17.08 -18.05
CA GLN A 362 6.97 -16.45 -19.02
C GLN A 362 6.20 -15.30 -18.36
N LEU A 363 6.45 -14.08 -18.82
CA LEU A 363 5.81 -12.86 -18.31
C LEU A 363 4.78 -12.34 -19.31
N ASP A 364 3.61 -11.94 -18.79
CA ASP A 364 2.57 -11.29 -19.59
C ASP A 364 2.98 -9.87 -20.02
N GLU A 365 2.33 -9.33 -21.04
CA GLU A 365 2.63 -8.00 -21.59
C GLU A 365 2.48 -6.88 -20.54
N PRO A 366 1.44 -6.85 -19.68
CA PRO A 366 1.35 -5.88 -18.59
C PRO A 366 2.57 -5.93 -17.65
N THR A 367 3.05 -7.12 -17.29
CA THR A 367 4.22 -7.29 -16.42
C THR A 367 5.48 -6.76 -17.08
N LEU A 368 5.72 -7.08 -18.35
CA LEU A 368 6.87 -6.57 -19.10
C LEU A 368 6.86 -5.04 -19.20
N ARG A 369 5.68 -4.45 -19.45
CA ARG A 369 5.49 -3.00 -19.49
C ARG A 369 5.85 -2.36 -18.15
N LYS A 370 5.39 -2.92 -17.04
CA LYS A 370 5.72 -2.42 -15.70
C LYS A 370 7.21 -2.55 -15.35
N ILE A 371 7.90 -3.60 -15.80
CA ILE A 371 9.36 -3.69 -15.64
C ILE A 371 10.06 -2.54 -16.38
N ASN A 372 9.62 -2.24 -17.61
CA ASN A 372 10.20 -1.14 -18.39
C ASN A 372 9.89 0.23 -17.76
N GLU A 373 8.65 0.46 -17.29
CA GLU A 373 8.27 1.67 -16.55
C GLU A 373 9.12 1.82 -15.28
N PHE A 374 9.31 0.73 -14.53
CA PHE A 374 10.11 0.71 -13.31
C PHE A 374 11.58 1.04 -13.59
N SER A 375 12.18 0.40 -14.59
CA SER A 375 13.56 0.68 -15.01
C SER A 375 13.73 2.12 -15.51
N ALA A 376 12.80 2.62 -16.33
CA ALA A 376 12.82 4.00 -16.81
C ALA A 376 12.72 5.02 -15.66
N ARG A 377 11.88 4.75 -14.66
CA ARG A 377 11.73 5.61 -13.49
C ARG A 377 13.01 5.67 -12.65
N LEU A 378 13.68 4.54 -12.43
CA LEU A 378 14.98 4.51 -11.75
C LEU A 378 16.04 5.31 -12.51
N ASN A 379 16.14 5.10 -13.82
CA ASN A 379 17.08 5.84 -14.65
C ASN A 379 16.79 7.35 -14.67
N SER A 380 15.52 7.76 -14.68
CA SER A 380 15.13 9.18 -14.59
C SER A 380 15.54 9.79 -13.26
N ALA A 381 15.36 9.08 -12.14
CA ALA A 381 15.73 9.57 -10.82
C ALA A 381 17.24 9.85 -10.72
N ASP A 382 18.07 8.96 -11.27
CA ASP A 382 19.54 9.15 -11.34
C ASP A 382 19.93 10.35 -12.21
N GLN A 383 19.26 10.53 -13.35
CA GLN A 383 19.46 11.69 -14.21
C GLN A 383 19.06 12.99 -13.51
N ASP A 384 17.93 13.00 -12.80
CA ASP A 384 17.43 14.18 -12.12
C ASP A 384 18.33 14.57 -10.94
N LEU A 385 18.87 13.59 -10.20
CA LEU A 385 19.89 13.84 -9.17
C LEU A 385 21.15 14.44 -9.79
N SER A 386 21.62 13.89 -10.92
CA SER A 386 22.79 14.42 -11.63
C SER A 386 22.58 15.86 -12.12
N LYS A 387 21.39 16.18 -12.64
CA LYS A 387 21.00 17.55 -13.02
C LYS A 387 20.97 18.48 -11.81
N LEU A 388 20.41 18.03 -10.68
CA LEU A 388 20.39 18.83 -9.45
C LEU A 388 21.81 19.14 -8.97
N GLU A 389 22.73 18.18 -8.97
CA GLU A 389 24.11 18.44 -8.54
C GLU A 389 24.83 19.43 -9.47
N PHE A 390 24.53 19.41 -10.77
CA PHE A 390 24.99 20.43 -11.71
C PHE A 390 24.40 21.82 -11.39
N LEU A 391 23.07 21.90 -11.22
CA LEU A 391 22.38 23.15 -10.90
C LEU A 391 22.79 23.72 -9.54
N TRP A 392 23.05 22.85 -8.56
CA TRP A 392 23.54 23.23 -7.24
C TRP A 392 24.90 23.91 -7.33
N LYS A 393 25.82 23.36 -8.14
CA LYS A 393 27.14 23.98 -8.37
C LYS A 393 27.01 25.37 -9.02
N ASP A 394 26.17 25.51 -10.04
CA ASP A 394 25.91 26.80 -10.69
C ASP A 394 25.27 27.80 -9.71
N PHE A 395 24.29 27.34 -8.94
CA PHE A 395 23.64 28.11 -7.88
C PHE A 395 24.61 28.62 -6.80
N VAL A 396 25.56 27.77 -6.42
CA VAL A 396 26.59 28.12 -5.44
C VAL A 396 27.57 29.13 -6.04
N GLN A 397 28.08 28.87 -7.25
CA GLN A 397 29.07 29.71 -7.93
C GLN A 397 28.55 31.12 -8.23
N ASN A 398 27.26 31.24 -8.57
CA ASN A 398 26.64 32.53 -8.85
C ASN A 398 25.96 33.16 -7.62
N ASN A 399 26.38 32.80 -6.40
CA ASN A 399 25.92 33.43 -5.15
C ASN A 399 24.39 33.41 -4.94
N ASP A 400 23.83 32.20 -4.95
CA ASP A 400 22.40 31.94 -4.72
C ASP A 400 21.49 32.35 -5.90
N THR A 401 22.01 32.29 -7.13
CA THR A 401 21.23 32.46 -8.36
C THR A 401 21.68 31.49 -9.44
N ILE A 402 20.85 31.28 -10.47
CA ILE A 402 21.12 30.44 -11.64
C ILE A 402 20.82 31.29 -12.87
N VAL A 403 21.71 31.29 -13.84
CA VAL A 403 21.54 32.10 -15.06
C VAL A 403 20.82 31.29 -16.13
N GLY A 404 19.56 31.62 -16.39
CA GLY A 404 18.72 30.98 -17.41
C GLY A 404 17.58 30.15 -16.83
N ALA A 405 16.82 29.51 -17.72
CA ALA A 405 15.74 28.62 -17.31
C ALA A 405 16.31 27.31 -16.74
N PHE A 406 15.76 26.86 -15.62
CA PHE A 406 16.11 25.59 -15.00
C PHE A 406 14.84 24.82 -14.62
N GLN A 407 14.96 23.51 -14.50
CA GLN A 407 13.91 22.64 -14.01
C GLN A 407 14.48 21.68 -12.97
N LEU A 408 13.77 21.55 -11.85
CA LEU A 408 14.08 20.62 -10.78
C LEU A 408 12.96 19.59 -10.70
N ALA A 409 13.30 18.36 -10.36
CA ALA A 409 12.29 17.35 -10.08
C ALA A 409 11.43 17.76 -8.87
N ASP A 410 10.22 17.22 -8.81
CA ASP A 410 9.32 17.46 -7.68
C ASP A 410 9.80 16.75 -6.42
N PHE A 411 10.47 15.60 -6.60
CA PHE A 411 10.90 14.74 -5.51
C PHE A 411 12.26 14.08 -5.80
N TYR A 412 13.10 13.98 -4.77
CA TYR A 412 14.39 13.30 -4.75
C TYR A 412 14.43 12.31 -3.59
N CYS A 413 14.87 11.07 -3.86
CA CYS A 413 15.04 10.06 -2.82
C CYS A 413 16.12 10.42 -1.80
N ASP A 414 17.21 11.05 -2.26
CA ASP A 414 18.22 11.59 -1.37
C ASP A 414 17.67 12.83 -0.64
N LYS A 415 17.66 12.78 0.69
CA LYS A 415 17.06 13.82 1.52
C LYS A 415 17.86 15.13 1.48
N ILE A 416 19.17 15.08 1.27
CA ILE A 416 20.01 16.27 1.13
C ILE A 416 19.77 16.91 -0.23
N ALA A 417 19.65 16.12 -1.30
CA ALA A 417 19.24 16.56 -2.62
C ALA A 417 17.86 17.23 -2.57
N GLN A 418 16.90 16.66 -1.85
CA GLN A 418 15.59 17.28 -1.67
C GLN A 418 15.70 18.67 -0.99
N VAL A 419 16.54 18.80 0.03
CA VAL A 419 16.79 20.10 0.70
C VAL A 419 17.48 21.09 -0.25
N LYS A 420 18.47 20.66 -1.04
CA LYS A 420 19.13 21.49 -2.07
C LYS A 420 18.10 22.03 -3.07
N SER A 421 17.23 21.16 -3.58
CA SER A 421 16.14 21.53 -4.52
C SER A 421 15.20 22.57 -3.91
N TRP A 422 14.70 22.34 -2.69
CA TRP A 422 13.85 23.32 -2.00
C TRP A 422 14.56 24.62 -1.67
N THR A 423 15.87 24.57 -1.38
CA THR A 423 16.67 25.76 -1.15
C THR A 423 16.75 26.60 -2.42
N ILE A 424 17.06 26.00 -3.58
CA ILE A 424 17.05 26.69 -4.87
C ILE A 424 15.66 27.30 -5.13
N LYS A 425 14.58 26.48 -5.11
CA LYS A 425 13.20 26.96 -5.36
C LYS A 425 12.84 28.11 -4.42
N GLY A 426 13.16 27.99 -3.14
CA GLY A 426 12.92 29.02 -2.14
C GLY A 426 13.66 30.32 -2.42
N HIS A 427 14.89 30.29 -2.94
CA HIS A 427 15.62 31.52 -3.28
C HIS A 427 15.00 32.27 -4.45
N PHE A 428 14.45 31.56 -5.44
CA PHE A 428 13.77 32.17 -6.59
C PHE A 428 12.35 32.66 -6.25
N GLU A 429 11.70 32.02 -5.27
CA GLU A 429 10.34 32.36 -4.83
C GLU A 429 10.31 32.86 -3.37
N ALA A 430 11.33 33.60 -2.95
CA ALA A 430 11.56 33.92 -1.54
C ALA A 430 10.36 34.62 -0.88
N CYS A 431 9.73 35.57 -1.56
CA CYS A 431 8.60 36.32 -0.98
C CYS A 431 7.29 35.53 -1.01
N SER A 432 7.03 34.71 -2.04
CA SER A 432 5.74 34.03 -2.24
C SER A 432 5.68 32.64 -1.61
N GLN A 433 6.73 31.84 -1.74
CA GLN A 433 6.78 30.44 -1.29
C GLN A 433 7.98 30.13 -0.39
N GLY A 434 8.93 31.05 -0.22
CA GLY A 434 10.18 30.80 0.52
C GLY A 434 9.96 30.27 1.94
N GLN A 435 8.97 30.80 2.67
CA GLN A 435 8.63 30.28 4.01
C GLN A 435 8.16 28.83 3.96
N GLN A 436 7.34 28.45 2.98
CA GLN A 436 6.85 27.07 2.84
C GLN A 436 8.02 26.10 2.58
N TYR A 437 9.01 26.51 1.80
CA TYR A 437 10.21 25.70 1.59
C TYR A 437 11.09 25.61 2.85
N LEU A 438 11.25 26.70 3.61
CA LEU A 438 11.95 26.67 4.90
C LEU A 438 11.27 25.73 5.90
N ASP A 439 9.94 25.74 5.96
CA ASP A 439 9.17 24.85 6.84
C ASP A 439 9.36 23.38 6.43
N LYS A 440 9.31 23.08 5.11
CA LYS A 440 9.60 21.74 4.57
C LYS A 440 11.03 21.28 4.90
N ILE A 441 12.02 22.18 4.77
CA ILE A 441 13.42 21.89 5.10
C ILE A 441 13.58 21.61 6.60
N ALA A 442 12.97 22.44 7.47
CA ALA A 442 13.03 22.27 8.92
C ALA A 442 12.35 20.96 9.36
N ASP A 443 11.19 20.64 8.78
CA ASP A 443 10.46 19.42 9.08
C ASP A 443 11.23 18.16 8.64
N LEU A 444 11.79 18.16 7.42
CA LEU A 444 12.60 17.04 6.93
C LEU A 444 13.88 16.85 7.75
N LYS A 445 14.54 17.95 8.12
CA LYS A 445 15.72 17.94 8.99
C LYS A 445 15.41 17.32 10.34
N ARG A 446 14.28 17.70 10.96
CA ARG A 446 13.84 17.19 12.26
C ARG A 446 13.45 15.71 12.18
N THR A 447 12.61 15.36 11.20
CA THR A 447 12.06 14.00 11.04
C THR A 447 13.13 12.95 10.75
N HIS A 448 14.21 13.32 10.06
CA HIS A 448 15.29 12.41 9.70
C HIS A 448 16.64 12.72 10.35
N ASN A 449 16.67 13.63 11.33
CA ASN A 449 17.87 14.06 12.04
C ASN A 449 19.03 14.41 11.09
N LEU A 450 18.76 15.21 10.06
CA LEU A 450 19.73 15.53 9.01
C LEU A 450 20.78 16.54 9.51
N THR A 451 22.05 16.29 9.16
CA THR A 451 23.15 17.23 9.34
C THR A 451 23.46 17.90 8.01
N PHE A 452 23.47 19.23 7.99
CA PHE A 452 23.87 19.99 6.81
C PHE A 452 25.34 20.35 6.92
N ASP A 453 26.05 20.28 5.80
CA ASP A 453 27.38 20.88 5.72
C ASP A 453 27.28 22.42 5.80
N THR A 454 28.45 23.06 5.94
CA THR A 454 28.53 24.52 6.07
C THR A 454 27.93 25.23 4.86
N GLU A 455 28.11 24.71 3.64
CA GLU A 455 27.61 25.32 2.41
C GLU A 455 26.09 25.34 2.36
N LEU A 456 25.45 24.18 2.52
CA LEU A 456 24.00 24.05 2.52
C LEU A 456 23.37 24.82 3.68
N SER A 457 23.95 24.72 4.89
CA SER A 457 23.45 25.47 6.05
C SER A 457 23.50 26.97 5.81
N CYS A 458 24.57 27.47 5.20
CA CYS A 458 24.72 28.87 4.83
C CYS A 458 23.63 29.34 3.87
N ARG A 459 23.35 28.56 2.81
CA ARG A 459 22.35 28.95 1.80
C ARG A 459 20.92 28.87 2.31
N VAL A 460 20.61 27.93 3.20
CA VAL A 460 19.33 27.91 3.92
C VAL A 460 19.19 29.14 4.82
N GLN A 461 20.25 29.54 5.53
CA GLN A 461 20.22 30.75 6.36
C GLN A 461 20.04 32.04 5.53
N ARG A 462 20.71 32.13 4.36
CA ARG A 462 20.50 33.23 3.41
C ARG A 462 19.08 33.26 2.86
N LEU A 463 18.48 32.10 2.59
CA LEU A 463 17.06 32.01 2.24
C LEU A 463 16.18 32.58 3.36
N SER A 464 16.38 32.14 4.61
CA SER A 464 15.65 32.69 5.77
C SER A 464 15.76 34.20 5.86
N ARG A 465 16.94 34.77 5.59
CA ARG A 465 17.14 36.22 5.58
C ARG A 465 16.39 36.91 4.43
N LYS A 466 16.38 36.35 3.22
CA LYS A 466 15.59 36.88 2.08
C LYS A 466 14.09 36.84 2.39
N VAL A 467 13.58 35.73 2.93
CA VAL A 467 12.18 35.57 3.34
C VAL A 467 11.81 36.61 4.41
N TRP A 468 12.66 36.76 5.43
CA TRP A 468 12.47 37.77 6.47
C TRP A 468 12.40 39.18 5.87
N TRP A 469 13.28 39.52 4.92
CA TRP A 469 13.29 40.83 4.28
C TRP A 469 12.01 41.10 3.48
N CYS A 470 11.49 40.12 2.73
CA CYS A 470 10.22 40.25 2.03
C CYS A 470 9.09 40.62 3.00
N ARG A 471 8.97 39.87 4.10
CA ARG A 471 7.95 40.11 5.12
C ARG A 471 8.14 41.45 5.83
N TYR A 472 9.39 41.81 6.14
CA TYR A 472 9.72 43.11 6.73
C TYR A 472 9.28 44.28 5.83
N ILE A 473 9.53 44.20 4.53
CA ILE A 473 9.13 45.26 3.58
C ILE A 473 7.61 45.40 3.52
N GLU A 474 6.84 44.31 3.58
CA GLU A 474 5.37 44.38 3.65
C GLU A 474 4.91 45.18 4.90
N LEU A 475 5.55 44.95 6.04
CA LEU A 475 5.26 45.67 7.29
C LEU A 475 5.69 47.15 7.20
N VAL A 476 6.82 47.45 6.57
CA VAL A 476 7.24 48.83 6.30
C VAL A 476 6.22 49.56 5.43
N LEU A 477 5.75 48.92 4.36
CA LEU A 477 4.72 49.50 3.49
C LEU A 477 3.40 49.69 4.23
N GLN A 478 3.03 48.76 5.12
CA GLN A 478 1.86 48.91 5.98
C GLN A 478 2.02 50.08 6.96
N ALA A 479 3.13 50.16 7.69
CA ALA A 479 3.41 51.25 8.61
C ALA A 479 3.32 52.61 7.90
N ARG A 480 3.90 52.74 6.70
CA ARG A 480 3.82 53.97 5.89
C ARG A 480 2.39 54.34 5.52
N ARG A 481 1.56 53.36 5.11
CA ARG A 481 0.14 53.62 4.80
C ARG A 481 -0.61 54.14 6.02
N GLU A 482 -0.45 53.47 7.17
CA GLU A 482 -1.13 53.85 8.40
C GLU A 482 -0.64 55.21 8.94
N THR A 483 0.64 55.55 8.79
CA THR A 483 1.16 56.89 9.10
C THR A 483 0.57 57.96 8.17
N HIS A 484 0.41 57.66 6.88
CA HIS A 484 -0.22 58.59 5.94
C HIS A 484 -1.69 58.81 6.32
N GLU A 485 -2.45 57.76 6.59
CA GLU A 485 -3.84 57.87 7.05
C GLU A 485 -3.95 58.71 8.34
N GLU A 486 -3.03 58.52 9.28
CA GLU A 486 -2.99 59.30 10.52
C GLU A 486 -2.69 60.79 10.24
N ARG A 487 -1.78 61.08 9.31
CA ARG A 487 -1.48 62.45 8.89
C ARG A 487 -2.71 63.15 8.32
N GLU A 488 -3.41 62.51 7.39
CA GLU A 488 -4.60 63.09 6.75
C GLU A 488 -5.78 63.21 7.71
N ARG A 489 -5.81 62.40 8.77
CA ARG A 489 -6.78 62.54 9.86
C ARG A 489 -6.44 63.71 10.78
N PHE A 490 -5.17 63.88 11.10
CA PHE A 490 -4.69 64.84 12.08
C PHE A 490 -4.54 66.26 11.52
N GLY A 491 -3.82 66.41 10.41
CA GLY A 491 -3.39 67.70 9.85
C GLY A 491 -4.54 68.66 9.51
N PRO A 492 -5.58 68.25 8.78
CA PRO A 492 -6.73 69.11 8.53
C PRO A 492 -7.48 69.51 9.82
N LYS A 493 -7.57 68.58 10.79
CA LYS A 493 -8.28 68.83 12.05
C LYS A 493 -7.54 69.85 12.93
N SER A 494 -6.22 69.75 13.02
CA SER A 494 -5.41 70.70 13.77
C SER A 494 -5.42 72.08 13.10
N ALA A 495 -5.38 72.16 11.76
CA ALA A 495 -5.50 73.41 11.02
C ALA A 495 -6.81 74.16 11.34
N LEU A 496 -7.94 73.44 11.38
CA LEU A 496 -9.25 73.99 11.76
C LEU A 496 -9.27 74.52 13.21
N ILE A 497 -8.59 73.83 14.14
CA ILE A 497 -8.44 74.32 15.52
C ILE A 497 -7.68 75.65 15.53
N MET A 498 -6.56 75.73 14.81
CA MET A 498 -5.79 76.98 14.76
C MET A 498 -6.57 78.12 14.09
N GLU A 499 -7.28 77.83 13.00
CA GLU A 499 -8.13 78.84 12.34
C GLU A 499 -9.19 79.39 13.31
N GLY A 500 -9.82 78.52 14.11
CA GLY A 500 -10.75 78.92 15.16
C GLY A 500 -10.10 79.80 16.23
N ASP A 501 -8.91 79.43 16.72
CA ASP A 501 -8.21 80.15 17.80
C ASP A 501 -7.66 81.52 17.36
N LEU A 502 -7.26 81.64 16.09
CA LEU A 502 -6.73 82.86 15.52
C LEU A 502 -7.81 83.87 15.15
N ASN A 503 -9.04 83.44 14.90
CA ASN A 503 -10.15 84.32 14.55
C ASN A 503 -10.98 84.74 15.78
N SER A 504 -11.41 86.00 15.81
CA SER A 504 -12.38 86.52 16.80
C SER A 504 -13.09 87.75 16.25
N ASP A 505 -14.20 88.16 16.86
CA ASP A 505 -14.96 89.37 16.47
C ASP A 505 -14.14 90.67 16.51
N LYS A 506 -12.94 90.63 17.13
CA LYS A 506 -12.03 91.78 17.24
C LYS A 506 -10.99 91.84 16.13
N LEU A 507 -10.84 90.81 15.29
CA LEU A 507 -9.87 90.87 14.19
C LEU A 507 -10.39 91.71 13.03
N PRO A 508 -9.53 92.55 12.43
CA PRO A 508 -9.91 93.40 11.30
C PRO A 508 -10.20 92.59 10.02
N CYS A 509 -9.58 91.41 9.88
CA CYS A 509 -9.77 90.50 8.76
C CYS A 509 -9.72 89.07 9.26
N GLN A 510 -10.38 88.18 8.52
CA GLN A 510 -10.28 86.74 8.77
C GLN A 510 -8.85 86.24 8.48
N THR A 511 -8.32 85.41 9.36
CA THR A 511 -7.14 84.58 9.11
C THR A 511 -7.60 83.22 8.59
N THR A 512 -6.91 82.66 7.59
CA THR A 512 -7.16 81.28 7.15
C THR A 512 -5.96 80.40 7.46
N VAL A 513 -6.19 79.11 7.73
CA VAL A 513 -5.12 78.13 7.97
C VAL A 513 -5.32 76.94 7.03
N LYS A 514 -4.37 76.71 6.14
CA LYS A 514 -4.38 75.58 5.22
C LYS A 514 -3.38 74.53 5.64
N TYR A 515 -3.78 73.27 5.54
CA TYR A 515 -2.91 72.11 5.70
C TYR A 515 -2.40 71.65 4.33
N GLU A 516 -1.11 71.34 4.24
CA GLU A 516 -0.49 70.68 3.11
C GLU A 516 0.41 69.54 3.60
N PRO A 517 0.39 68.36 2.96
CA PRO A 517 1.31 67.27 3.31
C PRO A 517 2.74 67.60 2.87
N LEU A 518 3.72 67.35 3.76
CA LEU A 518 5.15 67.41 3.41
C LEU A 518 5.75 66.00 3.41
N GLY A 519 6.14 65.53 2.22
CA GLY A 519 6.72 64.18 2.06
C GLY A 519 5.78 63.09 2.57
N ASN A 520 6.32 62.10 3.28
CA ASN A 520 5.53 60.96 3.79
C ASN A 520 5.04 61.14 5.24
N ILE A 521 5.74 61.94 6.05
CA ILE A 521 5.52 62.02 7.51
C ILE A 521 5.46 63.45 8.06
N GLY A 522 5.64 64.46 7.20
CA GLY A 522 5.67 65.87 7.57
C GLY A 522 4.37 66.59 7.25
N ILE A 523 4.22 67.77 7.85
CA ILE A 523 3.07 68.64 7.67
C ILE A 523 3.53 70.08 7.47
N LYS A 524 2.87 70.78 6.54
CA LYS A 524 2.95 72.22 6.36
C LYS A 524 1.62 72.85 6.75
N TYR A 525 1.67 73.91 7.54
CA TYR A 525 0.53 74.79 7.77
C TYR A 525 0.82 76.16 7.16
N VAL A 526 -0.08 76.65 6.32
CA VAL A 526 -0.01 77.99 5.74
C VAL A 526 -1.05 78.86 6.42
N ILE A 527 -0.59 79.78 7.26
CA ILE A 527 -1.44 80.78 7.91
C ILE A 527 -1.44 82.02 7.05
N THR A 528 -2.58 82.36 6.45
CA THR A 528 -2.73 83.57 5.65
C THR A 528 -3.46 84.61 6.49
N THR A 529 -2.73 85.66 6.87
CA THR A 529 -3.28 86.83 7.57
C THR A 529 -3.50 87.96 6.57
N TYR A 530 -4.74 88.31 6.27
CA TYR A 530 -5.08 89.37 5.31
C TYR A 530 -5.00 90.76 5.94
N LEU A 531 -4.61 91.77 5.13
CA LEU A 531 -4.39 93.14 5.55
C LEU A 531 -5.45 94.08 4.94
N CYS A 532 -6.62 94.13 5.58
CA CYS A 532 -7.70 95.07 5.25
C CYS A 532 -7.31 96.48 5.73
N GLN A 533 -7.81 97.52 5.06
CA GLN A 533 -7.23 98.87 5.01
C GLN A 533 -6.85 99.51 6.38
N GLU A 534 -5.75 100.30 6.34
CA GLU A 534 -5.19 101.15 7.42
C GLU A 534 -4.46 100.45 8.59
N ILE A 535 -3.96 99.23 8.41
CA ILE A 535 -3.05 98.63 9.39
C ILE A 535 -1.66 99.28 9.27
N ASP A 536 -1.23 99.98 10.31
CA ASP A 536 0.15 100.42 10.50
C ASP A 536 1.04 99.17 10.62
N LEU A 537 2.08 99.03 9.80
CA LEU A 537 3.00 97.89 9.89
C LEU A 537 3.64 97.80 11.28
N ALA A 538 3.89 98.95 11.94
CA ALA A 538 4.38 98.98 13.31
C ALA A 538 3.36 98.40 14.32
N LYS A 539 2.07 98.32 13.94
CA LYS A 539 0.98 97.72 14.71
C LYS A 539 0.55 96.33 14.23
N MET A 540 1.20 95.74 13.21
CA MET A 540 0.96 94.34 12.81
C MET A 540 1.38 93.31 13.89
N GLY A 541 1.77 93.77 15.08
CA GLY A 541 2.27 92.99 16.20
C GLY A 541 1.37 93.06 17.42
N ASP A 542 0.16 92.47 17.39
CA ASP A 542 -0.43 92.00 18.65
C ASP A 542 0.39 90.76 19.07
N PRO A 543 1.26 90.86 20.10
CA PRO A 543 2.10 89.74 20.49
C PRO A 543 1.25 88.56 20.96
N GLU A 544 0.02 88.80 21.45
CA GLU A 544 -0.90 87.73 21.84
C GLU A 544 -1.35 86.90 20.64
N TYR A 545 -1.49 87.48 19.44
CA TYR A 545 -1.81 86.72 18.22
C TYR A 545 -0.70 85.71 17.87
N TYR A 546 0.56 86.15 17.85
CA TYR A 546 1.68 85.27 17.51
C TYR A 546 2.00 84.27 18.62
N LYS A 547 1.75 84.63 19.89
CA LYS A 547 1.77 83.68 21.01
C LYS A 547 0.75 82.55 20.84
N LYS A 548 -0.44 82.82 20.29
CA LYS A 548 -1.41 81.76 19.99
C LYS A 548 -0.86 80.76 18.96
N ILE A 549 -0.21 81.23 17.90
CA ILE A 549 0.43 80.36 16.91
C ILE A 549 1.45 79.45 17.59
N ALA A 550 2.38 80.01 18.36
CA ALA A 550 3.40 79.22 19.04
C ALA A 550 2.81 78.26 20.09
N THR A 551 1.80 78.70 20.85
CA THR A 551 1.11 77.87 21.84
C THR A 551 0.41 76.69 21.16
N TRP A 552 -0.27 76.92 20.04
CA TRP A 552 -0.91 75.87 19.26
C TRP A 552 0.13 74.90 18.68
N VAL A 553 1.24 75.40 18.12
CA VAL A 553 2.31 74.54 17.60
C VAL A 553 2.82 73.63 18.71
N ASP A 554 3.06 74.16 19.91
CA ASP A 554 3.53 73.35 21.03
C ASP A 554 2.48 72.34 21.51
N THR A 555 1.26 72.79 21.81
CA THR A 555 0.23 72.00 22.50
C THR A 555 -0.57 71.08 21.58
N GLU A 556 -0.94 71.54 20.39
CA GLU A 556 -1.85 70.82 19.50
C GLU A 556 -1.12 70.01 18.42
N VAL A 557 0.13 70.36 18.11
CA VAL A 557 0.94 69.70 17.08
C VAL A 557 2.09 68.91 17.67
N LEU A 558 3.04 69.58 18.30
CA LEU A 558 4.29 68.96 18.74
C LEU A 558 4.05 67.98 19.90
N GLN A 559 3.33 68.36 20.96
CA GLN A 559 3.08 67.47 22.10
C GLN A 559 2.34 66.17 21.74
N LYS A 560 1.62 66.13 20.60
CA LYS A 560 0.90 64.92 20.18
C LYS A 560 1.77 63.87 19.50
N TYR A 561 2.80 64.27 18.76
CA TYR A 561 3.59 63.36 17.93
C TYR A 561 5.11 63.49 18.10
N CYS A 562 5.57 64.55 18.75
CA CYS A 562 6.97 64.73 19.10
C CYS A 562 7.19 64.17 20.50
N GLU A 563 7.92 63.06 20.61
CA GLU A 563 8.28 62.49 21.91
C GLU A 563 9.37 63.32 22.62
N VAL A 564 9.80 62.85 23.80
CA VAL A 564 10.73 63.55 24.72
C VAL A 564 12.05 64.00 24.07
N SER A 565 12.48 63.32 23.00
CA SER A 565 13.70 63.66 22.25
C SER A 565 13.55 64.89 21.34
N MET A 566 12.32 65.35 21.09
CA MET A 566 11.99 66.49 20.23
C MET A 566 12.55 66.39 18.79
N ARG A 567 12.82 65.18 18.28
CA ARG A 567 13.39 64.95 16.93
C ARG A 567 12.57 65.59 15.81
N CYS A 568 11.26 65.72 15.99
CA CYS A 568 10.42 66.39 15.01
C CYS A 568 10.75 67.90 14.83
N LYS A 569 11.45 68.53 15.79
CA LYS A 569 11.89 69.93 15.71
C LYS A 569 13.21 70.11 14.96
N GLU A 570 14.02 69.07 14.77
CA GLU A 570 15.34 69.18 14.14
C GLU A 570 15.28 69.84 12.76
N ASP A 571 14.22 69.52 12.01
CA ASP A 571 13.95 70.03 10.66
C ASP A 571 12.69 70.92 10.61
N PHE A 572 12.24 71.46 11.76
CA PHE A 572 11.14 72.43 11.79
C PHE A 572 11.69 73.82 11.47
N PHE A 573 11.16 74.45 10.41
CA PHE A 573 11.46 75.83 10.06
C PHE A 573 10.19 76.60 9.70
N ILE A 574 10.28 77.93 9.73
CA ILE A 574 9.21 78.84 9.35
C ILE A 574 9.65 79.61 8.11
N TYR A 575 8.78 79.67 7.11
CA TYR A 575 8.94 80.58 5.97
C TYR A 575 7.87 81.66 6.05
N LEU A 576 8.29 82.92 5.97
CA LEU A 576 7.40 84.08 6.07
C LEU A 576 7.38 84.85 4.75
N GLU A 577 6.23 84.98 4.12
CA GLU A 577 6.11 85.69 2.85
C GLU A 577 5.18 86.89 2.96
N GLY A 578 5.69 88.08 2.67
CA GLY A 578 4.90 89.30 2.62
C GLY A 578 4.36 89.54 1.22
N HIS A 579 3.05 89.45 1.03
CA HIS A 579 2.39 89.69 -0.25
C HIS A 579 2.01 91.15 -0.41
N THR A 580 2.37 91.76 -1.54
CA THR A 580 1.94 93.10 -1.95
C THR A 580 1.10 93.01 -3.21
N ASP A 581 0.03 93.81 -3.27
CA ASP A 581 -0.86 93.82 -4.42
C ASP A 581 -0.22 94.52 -5.63
N GLY A 582 -0.77 94.31 -6.82
CA GLY A 582 -0.28 94.87 -8.08
C GLY A 582 -0.42 96.38 -8.23
N HIS A 583 -0.74 97.11 -7.15
CA HIS A 583 -0.70 98.56 -7.11
C HIS A 583 0.74 99.04 -6.92
N PRO A 584 1.25 99.98 -7.74
CA PRO A 584 2.56 100.58 -7.51
C PRO A 584 2.61 101.27 -6.15
N PHE A 585 3.53 100.86 -5.29
CA PHE A 585 3.76 101.52 -4.01
C PHE A 585 4.70 102.71 -4.16
N GLY A 586 4.17 103.91 -3.91
CA GLY A 586 4.91 105.18 -3.97
C GLY A 586 5.79 105.47 -2.76
N GLY A 587 5.94 104.51 -1.86
CA GLY A 587 6.67 104.64 -0.60
C GLY A 587 5.81 105.03 0.59
N ALA A 588 6.29 104.72 1.79
CA ALA A 588 5.66 105.10 3.06
C ALA A 588 6.70 105.49 4.11
N ARG A 589 6.29 106.34 5.06
CA ARG A 589 7.07 106.65 6.26
C ARG A 589 6.32 106.17 7.50
N TYR A 590 7.01 105.44 8.37
CA TYR A 590 6.49 104.89 9.60
C TYR A 590 6.96 105.71 10.80
N LYS A 591 6.17 105.70 11.88
CA LYS A 591 6.49 106.43 13.12
C LYS A 591 7.61 105.75 13.90
N GLU A 592 7.67 104.43 13.83
CA GLU A 592 8.66 103.60 14.50
C GLU A 592 9.60 102.97 13.46
N SER A 593 10.82 102.65 13.90
CA SER A 593 11.82 102.01 13.04
C SER A 593 11.47 100.53 12.86
N LEU A 594 11.57 100.03 11.62
CA LEU A 594 11.38 98.62 11.28
C LEU A 594 12.62 97.77 11.60
N GLU A 595 13.79 98.42 11.74
CA GLU A 595 15.07 97.80 12.12
C GLU A 595 15.44 96.60 11.24
N ILE A 596 15.29 96.73 9.91
CA ILE A 596 15.69 95.70 8.95
C ILE A 596 17.11 96.00 8.48
N PRO A 597 18.11 95.16 8.82
CA PRO A 597 19.50 95.40 8.44
C PRO A 597 19.71 95.35 6.93
N GLU A 598 20.72 96.07 6.45
CA GLU A 598 21.32 95.84 5.12
C GLU A 598 21.91 94.43 5.04
N GLY A 599 21.84 93.79 3.87
CA GLY A 599 22.34 92.43 3.67
C GLY A 599 21.41 91.32 4.17
N THR A 600 20.19 91.63 4.61
CA THR A 600 19.20 90.63 5.06
C THR A 600 18.78 89.76 3.87
N PRO A 601 18.98 88.43 3.92
CA PRO A 601 18.59 87.53 2.83
C PRO A 601 17.07 87.35 2.76
N PHE A 602 16.53 87.31 1.54
CA PHE A 602 15.11 87.04 1.29
C PHE A 602 14.90 86.47 -0.11
N THR A 603 13.83 85.69 -0.28
CA THR A 603 13.37 85.25 -1.61
C THR A 603 12.42 86.28 -2.20
N HIS A 604 12.72 86.79 -3.38
CA HIS A 604 11.89 87.74 -4.11
C HIS A 604 11.07 87.03 -5.18
N PHE A 605 9.75 87.07 -5.06
CA PHE A 605 8.83 86.55 -6.07
C PHE A 605 8.25 87.70 -6.89
N TRP A 606 8.63 87.77 -8.16
CA TRP A 606 8.18 88.78 -9.11
C TRP A 606 7.99 88.15 -10.49
N ASP A 607 6.85 88.44 -11.13
CA ASP A 607 6.53 87.99 -12.49
C ASP A 607 6.65 86.47 -12.71
N GLY A 608 6.33 85.68 -11.68
CA GLY A 608 6.39 84.22 -11.71
C GLY A 608 7.78 83.62 -11.47
N GLU A 609 8.81 84.43 -11.25
CA GLU A 609 10.16 83.97 -10.91
C GLU A 609 10.48 84.17 -9.43
N ALA A 610 11.24 83.23 -8.84
CA ALA A 610 11.75 83.30 -7.47
C ALA A 610 13.27 83.57 -7.51
N ILE A 611 13.71 84.66 -6.91
CA ILE A 611 15.11 85.11 -6.95
C ILE A 611 15.61 85.36 -5.52
N GLU A 612 16.67 84.68 -5.12
CA GLU A 612 17.35 84.95 -3.84
C GLU A 612 18.09 86.29 -3.90
N LYS A 613 17.78 87.18 -2.95
CA LYS A 613 18.34 88.54 -2.87
C LYS A 613 18.72 88.90 -1.44
N THR A 614 19.44 90.02 -1.31
CA THR A 614 19.71 90.65 -0.01
C THR A 614 19.24 92.10 -0.03
N THR A 615 18.84 92.64 1.13
CA THR A 615 18.44 94.04 1.22
C THR A 615 19.62 94.97 0.87
N GLU A 616 19.39 95.90 -0.06
CA GLU A 616 20.42 96.83 -0.54
C GLU A 616 20.73 97.97 0.44
N ARG A 617 19.90 98.14 1.47
CA ARG A 617 20.04 99.18 2.48
C ARG A 617 19.35 98.77 3.77
N GLU A 618 19.72 99.44 4.86
CA GLU A 618 18.94 99.42 6.08
C GLU A 618 17.57 100.08 5.87
N MET A 619 16.50 99.42 6.34
CA MET A 619 15.14 99.96 6.36
C MET A 619 14.75 100.30 7.79
N THR A 620 14.80 101.60 8.10
CA THR A 620 14.38 102.16 9.40
C THR A 620 12.94 102.64 9.34
N THR A 621 12.70 103.92 9.05
CA THR A 621 11.34 104.53 9.08
C THR A 621 10.75 104.74 7.69
N SER A 622 11.39 104.27 6.61
CA SER A 622 10.90 104.51 5.25
C SER A 622 11.10 103.33 4.29
N LEU A 623 10.09 103.11 3.45
CA LEU A 623 10.03 102.08 2.40
C LEU A 623 9.83 102.76 1.04
N LYS A 624 10.44 102.22 -0.02
CA LYS A 624 10.54 102.81 -1.36
C LYS A 624 9.70 102.11 -2.43
N ASN A 625 9.50 100.80 -2.33
CA ASN A 625 8.86 99.98 -3.35
C ASN A 625 8.10 98.79 -2.74
N ASN A 626 7.37 98.04 -3.57
CA ASN A 626 6.56 96.90 -3.16
C ASN A 626 7.41 95.76 -2.57
N MET A 627 8.58 95.47 -3.14
CA MET A 627 9.56 94.54 -2.56
C MET A 627 9.90 94.89 -1.10
N GLU A 628 10.32 96.12 -0.82
CA GLU A 628 10.65 96.59 0.53
C GLU A 628 9.41 96.51 1.47
N LEU A 629 8.20 96.75 0.95
CA LEU A 629 6.95 96.58 1.70
C LEU A 629 6.66 95.11 2.04
N GLY A 630 6.87 94.18 1.11
CA GLY A 630 6.76 92.73 1.36
C GLY A 630 7.77 92.27 2.42
N ILE A 631 9.04 92.66 2.29
CA ILE A 631 10.08 92.35 3.28
C ILE A 631 9.70 92.91 4.65
N ALA A 632 9.24 94.17 4.72
CA ALA A 632 8.84 94.79 5.98
C ALA A 632 7.70 94.03 6.68
N ARG A 633 6.72 93.53 5.92
CA ARG A 633 5.63 92.69 6.44
C ARG A 633 6.17 91.39 7.02
N ALA A 634 6.96 90.64 6.25
CA ALA A 634 7.55 89.37 6.70
C ALA A 634 8.49 89.56 7.89
N TRP A 635 9.31 90.61 7.89
CA TRP A 635 10.24 90.94 8.98
C TRP A 635 9.53 91.29 10.29
N THR A 636 8.43 92.05 10.19
CA THR A 636 7.62 92.39 11.37
C THR A 636 7.09 91.11 12.04
N VAL A 637 6.61 90.15 11.25
CA VAL A 637 6.16 88.85 11.75
C VAL A 637 7.33 88.02 12.29
N LYS A 638 8.49 88.02 11.62
CA LYS A 638 9.70 87.34 12.07
C LYS A 638 10.06 87.73 13.50
N ARG A 639 10.11 89.03 13.78
CA ARG A 639 10.42 89.53 15.14
C ARG A 639 9.45 89.03 16.20
N GLN A 640 8.18 88.83 15.83
CA GLN A 640 7.16 88.32 16.73
C GLN A 640 7.27 86.80 16.93
N LEU A 641 7.90 86.05 16.02
CA LEU A 641 8.04 84.59 16.09
C LEU A 641 9.45 84.13 16.48
N ASP A 642 10.44 85.03 16.55
CA ASP A 642 11.83 84.70 16.92
C ASP A 642 11.93 83.98 18.26
N PHE A 643 10.98 84.19 19.19
CA PHE A 643 10.94 83.47 20.47
C PHE A 643 10.71 81.96 20.34
N MET A 644 10.20 81.47 19.20
CA MET A 644 9.98 80.04 18.95
C MET A 644 11.29 79.27 18.81
N GLY A 645 12.41 79.94 18.54
CA GLY A 645 13.74 79.33 18.48
C GLY A 645 13.94 78.37 17.31
N VAL A 646 13.18 78.53 16.22
CA VAL A 646 13.30 77.75 14.98
C VAL A 646 13.84 78.61 13.84
N PRO A 647 14.54 78.04 12.84
CA PRO A 647 15.00 78.80 11.68
C PRO A 647 13.82 79.51 10.98
N ILE A 648 13.96 80.82 10.75
CA ILE A 648 12.96 81.62 10.03
C ILE A 648 13.62 82.26 8.80
N THR A 649 13.08 81.95 7.63
CA THR A 649 13.42 82.64 6.37
C THR A 649 12.27 83.54 5.94
N ILE A 650 12.58 84.58 5.17
CA ILE A 650 11.59 85.58 4.74
C ILE A 650 11.57 85.70 3.22
N GLY A 651 10.44 86.12 2.67
CA GLY A 651 10.26 86.44 1.27
C GLY A 651 9.31 87.60 1.05
N ALA A 652 9.36 88.12 -0.17
CA ALA A 652 8.49 89.19 -0.63
C ALA A 652 7.85 88.76 -1.94
N TYR A 653 6.53 88.69 -1.95
CA TYR A 653 5.73 88.37 -3.13
C TYR A 653 5.07 89.62 -3.67
N GLU A 654 5.34 89.93 -4.92
CA GLU A 654 4.74 91.07 -5.61
C GLU A 654 3.75 90.56 -6.66
N HIS A 655 2.46 90.76 -6.36
CA HIS A 655 1.40 90.36 -7.26
C HIS A 655 1.45 91.15 -8.59
N PRO A 656 1.10 90.52 -9.73
CA PRO A 656 1.06 91.19 -11.01
C PRO A 656 0.03 92.33 -11.01
N LYS A 657 0.16 93.28 -11.95
CA LYS A 657 -0.72 94.47 -12.06
C LYS A 657 -2.22 94.14 -12.22
N SER A 658 -2.56 92.91 -12.59
CA SER A 658 -3.93 92.38 -12.67
C SER A 658 -4.53 92.02 -11.32
N GLU A 659 -3.71 91.75 -10.31
CA GLU A 659 -4.10 91.25 -8.99
C GLU A 659 -4.02 92.40 -7.97
N LYS A 660 -5.13 93.12 -7.80
CA LYS A 660 -5.24 94.34 -6.99
C LYS A 660 -6.37 94.21 -6.00
N GLY A 661 -6.15 94.64 -4.76
CA GLY A 661 -7.16 94.58 -3.71
C GLY A 661 -6.59 94.14 -2.37
N GLY A 662 -7.42 94.22 -1.32
CA GLY A 662 -7.04 93.81 0.04
C GLY A 662 -6.80 92.30 0.15
N GLU A 663 -7.43 91.51 -0.72
CA GLU A 663 -7.30 90.06 -0.83
C GLU A 663 -5.91 89.60 -1.31
N TYR A 664 -5.12 90.49 -1.94
CA TYR A 664 -3.73 90.24 -2.35
C TYR A 664 -2.70 90.87 -1.39
N ARG A 665 -3.18 91.49 -0.32
CA ARG A 665 -2.33 92.04 0.75
C ARG A 665 -2.41 91.11 1.94
N SER A 666 -1.38 90.29 2.11
CA SER A 666 -1.35 89.31 3.18
C SER A 666 0.06 89.09 3.69
N VAL A 667 0.15 88.38 4.81
CA VAL A 667 1.37 87.66 5.21
C VAL A 667 1.05 86.19 5.29
N HIS A 668 1.87 85.38 4.64
CA HIS A 668 1.85 83.94 4.76
C HIS A 668 2.89 83.51 5.79
N ILE A 669 2.43 82.75 6.79
CA ILE A 669 3.29 82.11 7.78
C ILE A 669 3.24 80.62 7.48
N GLU A 670 4.29 80.09 6.88
CA GLU A 670 4.41 78.68 6.58
C GLU A 670 5.18 77.96 7.69
N LEU A 671 4.47 77.14 8.46
CA LEU A 671 5.06 76.28 9.48
C LEU A 671 5.39 74.93 8.84
N ASN A 672 6.67 74.65 8.61
CA ASN A 672 7.11 73.45 7.89
C ASN A 672 7.72 72.44 8.87
N ILE A 673 6.96 71.41 9.27
CA ILE A 673 7.38 70.38 10.23
C ILE A 673 7.56 69.05 9.49
N THR A 674 8.76 68.78 8.98
CA THR A 674 9.03 67.67 8.04
C THR A 674 8.99 66.28 8.68
N ASN A 675 9.32 66.16 9.97
CA ASN A 675 9.45 64.89 10.69
C ASN A 675 8.38 64.69 11.77
N LEU A 676 7.23 65.35 11.66
CA LEU A 676 6.21 65.33 12.72
C LEU A 676 5.79 63.93 13.14
N LEU A 677 5.54 63.03 12.18
CA LEU A 677 5.05 61.67 12.43
C LEU A 677 6.15 60.61 12.46
N LEU A 678 7.43 61.00 12.61
CA LEU A 678 8.54 60.05 12.64
C LEU A 678 8.40 59.04 13.80
N ASP A 679 8.17 59.55 15.01
CA ASP A 679 8.02 58.71 16.20
C ASP A 679 6.79 57.79 16.09
N PHE A 680 5.68 58.31 15.54
CA PHE A 680 4.49 57.52 15.25
C PHE A 680 4.78 56.36 14.29
N TYR A 681 5.49 56.65 13.19
CA TYR A 681 5.88 55.64 12.21
C TYR A 681 6.78 54.56 12.82
N GLU A 682 7.83 54.96 13.56
CA GLU A 682 8.79 54.02 14.18
C GLU A 682 8.09 53.12 15.21
N LYS A 683 7.26 53.72 16.07
CA LYS A 683 6.44 52.98 17.04
C LYS A 683 5.51 52.02 16.35
N ARG A 684 4.83 52.46 15.29
CA ARG A 684 3.88 51.61 14.58
C ARG A 684 4.58 50.45 13.88
N LEU A 685 5.72 50.69 13.25
CA LEU A 685 6.53 49.63 12.66
C LEU A 685 6.99 48.63 13.71
N ALA A 686 7.43 49.08 14.89
CA ALA A 686 7.82 48.20 15.99
C ALA A 686 6.65 47.30 16.44
N GLU A 687 5.45 47.85 16.60
CA GLU A 687 4.24 47.07 16.95
C GLU A 687 3.88 46.03 15.87
N LEU A 688 3.99 46.41 14.59
CA LEU A 688 3.73 45.51 13.47
C LEU A 688 4.75 44.37 13.43
N LEU A 689 6.03 44.67 13.68
CA LEU A 689 7.09 43.66 13.77
C LEU A 689 6.83 42.66 14.89
N GLU A 690 6.48 43.14 16.09
CA GLU A 690 6.15 42.28 17.23
C GLU A 690 4.94 41.38 16.93
N LYS A 691 3.84 41.96 16.42
CA LYS A 691 2.60 41.22 16.10
C LYS A 691 2.76 40.21 14.97
N SER A 692 3.61 40.51 13.98
CA SER A 692 3.84 39.62 12.84
C SER A 692 4.54 38.32 13.21
N GLY A 693 5.22 38.28 14.36
CA GLY A 693 6.01 37.14 14.80
C GLY A 693 7.20 36.80 13.90
N ILE A 694 7.62 37.69 12.98
CA ILE A 694 8.76 37.39 12.07
C ILE A 694 10.11 37.32 12.80
N GLY A 695 10.15 37.79 14.05
CA GLY A 695 11.35 37.75 14.89
C GLY A 695 12.46 38.68 14.40
N LYS A 696 13.68 38.47 14.92
CA LYS A 696 14.87 39.20 14.48
C LYS A 696 15.33 38.73 13.11
N GLN A 697 15.96 39.64 12.36
CA GLN A 697 16.61 39.28 11.11
C GLN A 697 17.64 38.15 11.38
N PRO A 698 17.63 37.06 10.59
CA PRO A 698 18.65 36.02 10.69
C PRO A 698 20.05 36.58 10.46
N ASP A 699 21.03 36.04 11.21
CA ASP A 699 22.44 36.43 11.11
C ASP A 699 23.01 36.19 9.70
N ASN A 700 24.12 36.84 9.40
CA ASN A 700 24.84 36.61 8.16
C ASN A 700 25.55 35.25 8.16
N CYS A 701 25.56 34.68 6.97
CA CYS A 701 26.54 33.71 6.50
C CYS A 701 27.05 34.24 5.13
#